data_AF-A0AA36MNH9-F1
#
_entry.id   AF-A0AA36MNH9-F1
#
_cell.length_a   1.000
_cell.length_b   1.000
_cell.length_c   1.000
_cell.angle_alpha   90.00
_cell.angle_beta   90.00
_cell.angle_gamma   90.00
#
_symmetry.space_group_name_H-M   'P 1'
#
loop_
_entity.id
_entity.type
_entity.pdbx_description
1 polymer ?
#
loop_
_entity_poly.entity_id
_entity_poly.type
_entity_poly.pdbx_seq_one_letter_code
_entity_poly.pdbx_strand_id
1 'polypeptide(L)'
;MPCAMRVLWCLVAAGLAVKFNEDARSPEHLAQVQAKAELVRLREQVAIAEEQEADVQERLAASEERVAALRRKLRDLRKEPSLSFLQLASDSKTDSESELRETQEKLSKEEDRAEVTRLLLLDQKRRVASEKNKLELLQNLQKRMEATAKERQRVLVATHRLLDTPIFDNSYAAASPAREPAPSQEQSTQDREKHVALGRALENAKLARAQTEQLSALVAEQGDKLKEMKAKAAESQKEFEKLQKERQRLEDSLRRSKELRHSDATFAALKRLQEAQATLKEKEKELESAHQEIDKAKEHLEQKRAALKKEQERTQQLESQVAEADAKVEVLGKEEQKMEERRKELEDEKRTLQEVKRMDKEYEDLEVQAVQENVTLQTVQKQLMEEQQRTQELAERSRQQLEEEQQRAEAEASEAEEELAEAKMEEDAEFKGQEATLERKFKAEQAALQKQFEENEAATEEREKKKAFYALEPLREEIRAVEDMAKAHRKKIREDEEDAQTELKQLQDELAHETDAEKKRLAEHQYQVQRMQNKHLKIQRDTEAKLQKTDLQLKREQSEMPEQQRHLQEVQGQLAKAKDRLEKAERALAEEKAETRRRLDEVAKEAAKEDAQAARRLKEMKDKDEEAINVWKDKGPALAGQVDKEDRLDAEHRSLQEKQLETSRKAQILHGALEKDEEQLRKAEVYLSKEMDAANLAESKVKAMQLETKEKQKVEQAVSTWRSALQSALASVAHRVR
;
A
#
# COMPACT_ATOMS: atom_id res chain seq x y z
N MET A 1 47.87 1.20 33.51
CA MET A 1 48.72 1.15 32.27
C MET A 1 48.18 0.13 31.27
N PRO A 2 46.82 0.20 30.81
CA PRO A 2 46.21 -0.41 29.63
C PRO A 2 45.64 0.63 28.66
N CYS A 3 46.10 1.93 28.63
CA CYS A 3 45.43 2.97 27.83
C CYS A 3 46.32 3.41 26.68
N ALA A 4 47.58 2.92 26.65
CA ALA A 4 48.47 3.35 25.56
C ALA A 4 48.58 2.28 24.48
N MET A 5 48.08 1.06 24.83
CA MET A 5 48.10 -0.06 23.86
C MET A 5 46.78 -0.14 23.10
N ARG A 6 45.72 0.69 23.53
CA ARG A 6 44.40 0.75 22.87
C ARG A 6 44.36 1.89 21.85
N VAL A 7 45.28 2.85 22.02
CA VAL A 7 45.35 4.00 21.10
C VAL A 7 46.30 3.68 19.93
N LEU A 8 47.22 2.69 20.16
CA LEU A 8 48.17 2.26 19.12
C LEU A 8 47.57 1.16 18.25
N TRP A 9 46.48 0.51 18.69
CA TRP A 9 45.73 -0.47 17.88
C TRP A 9 44.66 0.23 17.06
N CYS A 10 44.23 1.52 17.42
CA CYS A 10 43.23 2.29 16.67
C CYS A 10 43.89 3.14 15.58
N LEU A 11 45.23 3.37 15.77
CA LEU A 11 45.94 4.17 14.76
C LEU A 11 46.56 3.28 13.69
N VAL A 12 46.73 1.99 14.02
CA VAL A 12 47.22 1.00 13.04
C VAL A 12 46.04 0.43 12.25
N ALA A 13 44.79 0.54 12.77
CA ALA A 13 43.56 0.10 12.06
C ALA A 13 43.03 1.23 11.18
N ALA A 14 43.44 2.50 11.50
CA ALA A 14 43.04 3.63 10.66
C ALA A 14 44.07 3.90 9.56
N GLY A 15 45.36 3.36 9.73
CA GLY A 15 46.41 3.50 8.72
C GLY A 15 46.48 2.33 7.75
N LEU A 16 45.78 1.22 8.05
CA LEU A 16 45.69 0.08 7.12
C LEU A 16 44.39 0.13 6.34
N ALA A 17 43.48 1.14 6.55
CA ALA A 17 42.26 1.36 5.77
C ALA A 17 42.48 2.44 4.71
N VAL A 18 43.74 3.04 4.64
CA VAL A 18 43.95 4.09 3.62
C VAL A 18 44.87 3.56 2.53
N LYS A 19 45.23 2.18 2.55
CA LYS A 19 46.03 1.69 1.42
C LYS A 19 45.38 0.46 0.79
N PHE A 20 43.98 0.29 1.01
CA PHE A 20 43.34 -0.80 0.25
C PHE A 20 42.15 -0.27 -0.53
N ASN A 21 42.39 0.47 -1.68
CA ASN A 21 41.58 0.15 -2.87
C ASN A 21 40.97 1.43 -3.46
N GLU A 22 41.70 2.20 -4.11
CA GLU A 22 41.46 3.16 -5.19
C GLU A 22 40.45 2.62 -6.21
N ASP A 23 39.58 1.50 -5.77
CA ASP A 23 38.46 1.07 -6.61
C ASP A 23 37.19 0.92 -5.76
N ALA A 24 37.01 1.71 -4.55
CA ALA A 24 35.75 1.65 -3.78
C ALA A 24 35.21 3.05 -3.56
N ARG A 25 35.23 3.95 -4.48
CA ARG A 25 34.60 5.27 -4.36
C ARG A 25 33.09 5.17 -4.56
N SER A 26 32.49 4.14 -3.96
CA SER A 26 31.04 4.29 -4.07
C SER A 26 30.49 5.08 -2.88
N PRO A 27 30.04 6.30 -3.01
CA PRO A 27 29.36 7.16 -2.02
C PRO A 27 28.70 6.35 -0.91
N GLU A 28 28.60 5.11 -1.06
CA GLU A 28 27.91 4.25 -0.10
C GLU A 28 28.87 3.71 0.97
N HIS A 29 30.05 3.43 0.62
CA HIS A 29 31.08 2.97 1.56
C HIS A 29 31.57 4.13 2.44
N LEU A 30 31.55 5.29 1.89
CA LEU A 30 31.90 6.49 2.66
C LEU A 30 30.80 6.84 3.66
N ALA A 31 29.56 6.58 3.31
CA ALA A 31 28.42 6.80 4.20
C ALA A 31 28.38 5.75 5.32
N GLN A 32 28.89 4.58 5.06
CA GLN A 32 28.94 3.52 6.06
C GLN A 32 30.07 3.77 7.06
N VAL A 33 31.12 4.19 6.56
CA VAL A 33 32.27 4.49 7.42
C VAL A 33 31.97 5.71 8.29
N GLN A 34 31.26 6.67 7.71
CA GLN A 34 30.87 7.87 8.47
C GLN A 34 29.81 7.53 9.53
N ALA A 35 28.90 6.60 9.27
CA ALA A 35 27.88 6.13 10.21
C ALA A 35 28.50 5.32 11.35
N LYS A 36 29.51 4.56 11.05
CA LYS A 36 30.21 3.77 12.09
C LYS A 36 31.03 4.68 13.00
N ALA A 37 31.62 5.64 12.40
CA ALA A 37 32.39 6.62 13.19
C ALA A 37 31.48 7.44 14.09
N GLU A 38 30.33 7.77 13.62
CA GLU A 38 29.34 8.49 14.44
C GLU A 38 28.79 7.62 15.56
N LEU A 39 28.70 6.40 15.39
CA LEU A 39 28.24 5.46 16.42
C LEU A 39 29.28 5.33 17.53
N VAL A 40 30.46 5.25 17.12
CA VAL A 40 31.54 5.14 18.11
C VAL A 40 31.62 6.43 18.92
N ARG A 41 31.48 7.51 18.28
CA ARG A 41 31.49 8.81 18.97
C ARG A 41 30.33 8.92 19.97
N LEU A 42 29.20 8.52 19.60
CA LEU A 42 28.00 8.59 20.44
C LEU A 42 28.10 7.60 21.61
N ARG A 43 28.73 6.46 21.38
CA ARG A 43 28.97 5.50 22.47
C ARG A 43 29.89 6.10 23.53
N GLU A 44 30.80 6.79 23.01
CA GLU A 44 31.71 7.45 23.94
C GLU A 44 31.01 8.57 24.71
N GLN A 45 30.17 9.27 24.10
CA GLN A 45 29.42 10.37 24.72
C GLN A 45 28.45 9.85 25.77
N VAL A 46 27.92 8.72 25.48
CA VAL A 46 27.01 8.09 26.46
C VAL A 46 27.81 7.62 27.68
N ALA A 47 28.93 7.12 27.39
CA ALA A 47 29.78 6.66 28.51
C ALA A 47 30.22 7.84 29.38
N ILE A 48 30.56 8.93 28.77
CA ILE A 48 30.98 10.13 29.51
C ILE A 48 29.79 10.70 30.28
N ALA A 49 28.67 10.70 29.67
CA ALA A 49 27.45 11.20 30.32
C ALA A 49 27.04 10.31 31.49
N GLU A 50 27.25 9.02 31.42
CA GLU A 50 26.96 8.08 32.53
C GLU A 50 27.93 8.29 33.69
N GLU A 51 29.09 8.61 33.32
CA GLU A 51 30.07 8.90 34.38
C GLU A 51 29.72 10.20 35.10
N GLN A 52 29.34 11.22 34.42
CA GLN A 52 28.94 12.49 35.01
C GLN A 52 27.68 12.32 35.88
N GLU A 53 26.78 11.52 35.38
CA GLU A 53 25.60 11.18 36.20
C GLU A 53 26.01 10.51 37.50
N ALA A 54 26.97 9.58 37.43
CA ALA A 54 27.43 8.87 38.64
C ALA A 54 28.10 9.85 39.62
N ASP A 55 28.77 10.82 39.10
CA ASP A 55 29.44 11.81 39.93
C ASP A 55 28.43 12.71 40.65
N VAL A 56 27.38 13.11 39.95
CA VAL A 56 26.34 13.97 40.54
C VAL A 56 25.52 13.19 41.57
N GLN A 57 25.39 11.95 41.28
CA GLN A 57 24.70 11.07 42.24
C GLN A 57 25.49 10.95 43.54
N GLU A 58 26.72 10.84 43.42
CA GLU A 58 27.57 10.77 44.61
C GLU A 58 27.53 12.08 45.41
N ARG A 59 27.49 13.18 44.71
CA ARG A 59 27.42 14.50 45.38
C ARG A 59 26.07 14.69 46.08
N LEU A 60 25.08 14.16 45.44
CA LEU A 60 23.76 14.23 46.07
C LEU A 60 23.70 13.39 47.35
N ALA A 61 24.32 12.22 47.29
CA ALA A 61 24.36 11.35 48.47
C ALA A 61 25.14 12.03 49.61
N ALA A 62 26.22 12.74 49.26
CA ALA A 62 27.01 13.46 50.28
C ALA A 62 26.21 14.63 50.86
N SER A 63 25.48 15.31 50.03
CA SER A 63 24.68 16.46 50.49
C SER A 63 23.49 16.01 51.34
N GLU A 64 22.93 14.89 51.04
CA GLU A 64 21.81 14.35 51.84
C GLU A 64 22.31 13.86 53.20
N GLU A 65 23.52 13.35 53.20
CA GLU A 65 24.11 12.94 54.49
C GLU A 65 24.38 14.17 55.37
N ARG A 66 24.85 15.28 54.77
CA ARG A 66 25.10 16.52 55.52
C ARG A 66 23.79 17.12 56.05
N VAL A 67 22.74 17.01 55.19
CA VAL A 67 21.42 17.50 55.63
C VAL A 67 20.91 16.65 56.80
N ALA A 68 21.13 15.34 56.71
CA ALA A 68 20.70 14.43 57.78
C ALA A 68 21.47 14.72 59.08
N ALA A 69 22.74 15.04 58.94
CA ALA A 69 23.56 15.37 60.11
C ALA A 69 23.10 16.67 60.78
N LEU A 70 22.78 17.72 59.95
CA LEU A 70 22.30 19.01 60.47
C LEU A 70 20.93 18.89 61.10
N ARG A 71 20.10 17.98 60.56
CA ARG A 71 18.77 17.73 61.16
C ARG A 71 18.91 17.08 62.54
N ARG A 72 19.91 16.17 62.61
CA ARG A 72 20.17 15.51 63.91
C ARG A 72 20.69 16.52 64.93
N LYS A 73 21.62 17.41 64.44
CA LYS A 73 22.17 18.45 65.32
C LYS A 73 21.08 19.41 65.79
N LEU A 74 20.16 19.74 64.90
CA LEU A 74 19.02 20.60 65.25
C LEU A 74 18.10 19.93 66.27
N ARG A 75 17.87 18.67 66.08
CA ARG A 75 17.03 17.90 67.04
C ARG A 75 17.70 17.84 68.40
N ASP A 76 19.03 17.66 68.43
CA ASP A 76 19.78 17.58 69.69
C ASP A 76 19.78 18.93 70.41
N LEU A 77 19.85 20.01 69.62
CA LEU A 77 19.87 21.35 70.21
C LEU A 77 18.50 21.74 70.75
N ARG A 78 17.38 21.04 70.15
CA ARG A 78 16.00 21.28 70.59
C ARG A 78 15.66 20.45 71.82
N LYS A 79 16.36 19.27 72.03
CA LYS A 79 16.12 18.31 73.12
C LYS A 79 16.97 18.68 74.34
N GLU A 80 17.92 19.66 74.28
CA GLU A 80 18.63 20.06 75.49
C GLU A 80 17.67 20.68 76.51
N PRO A 81 17.33 19.93 77.63
CA PRO A 81 16.44 20.38 78.71
C PRO A 81 16.87 21.74 79.28
N SER A 82 16.18 22.88 78.89
CA SER A 82 15.95 24.03 79.79
C SER A 82 15.39 23.57 81.13
N LEU A 83 16.25 22.80 81.93
CA LEU A 83 15.74 23.01 83.30
C LEU A 83 16.77 22.53 84.32
N SER A 84 17.57 23.50 85.02
CA SER A 84 17.50 24.10 86.37
C SER A 84 18.84 23.91 87.10
N PHE A 85 19.62 25.08 87.30
CA PHE A 85 19.60 25.58 88.69
C PHE A 85 20.91 26.29 89.00
N LEU A 86 21.02 27.65 88.75
CA LEU A 86 21.24 28.68 89.77
C LEU A 86 22.45 29.53 89.41
N GLN A 87 22.16 30.63 88.68
CA GLN A 87 22.67 31.92 89.17
C GLN A 87 23.88 32.37 88.35
N LEU A 88 23.82 32.21 86.92
CA LEU A 88 24.80 33.00 86.16
C LEU A 88 24.36 33.11 84.70
N ALA A 89 23.09 33.42 84.24
CA ALA A 89 23.27 33.27 82.77
C ALA A 89 22.26 34.14 82.04
N SER A 90 21.93 35.26 82.40
CA SER A 90 21.30 36.22 81.47
C SER A 90 22.20 36.50 80.27
N ASP A 91 23.38 35.76 80.09
CA ASP A 91 24.26 35.86 78.92
C ASP A 91 24.35 34.52 78.18
N SER A 92 23.61 33.33 78.56
CA SER A 92 23.78 32.00 77.95
C SER A 92 22.52 31.59 77.18
N LYS A 93 21.31 32.25 77.29
CA LYS A 93 20.07 32.01 76.53
C LYS A 93 20.15 32.64 75.14
N THR A 94 20.93 33.63 74.94
CA THR A 94 21.09 34.24 73.61
C THR A 94 22.10 33.44 72.77
N ASP A 95 22.92 32.65 73.36
CA ASP A 95 23.95 31.89 72.64
C ASP A 95 23.40 30.57 72.09
N SER A 96 22.41 29.91 72.79
CA SER A 96 21.77 28.67 72.33
C SER A 96 20.73 28.95 71.24
N GLU A 97 20.04 30.11 71.34
CA GLU A 97 19.07 30.53 70.31
C GLU A 97 19.78 31.01 69.06
N SER A 98 20.88 31.68 69.22
CA SER A 98 21.71 32.10 68.08
C SER A 98 22.32 30.90 67.37
N GLU A 99 22.72 29.74 68.06
CA GLU A 99 23.25 28.50 67.48
C GLU A 99 22.16 27.70 66.77
N LEU A 100 20.92 27.76 67.33
CA LEU A 100 19.76 27.11 66.70
C LEU A 100 19.40 27.81 65.39
N ARG A 101 19.41 29.14 65.41
CA ARG A 101 19.10 29.90 64.19
C ARG A 101 20.19 29.72 63.14
N GLU A 102 21.42 29.69 63.61
CA GLU A 102 22.55 29.45 62.70
C GLU A 102 22.50 28.07 62.07
N THR A 103 22.24 27.01 62.86
CA THR A 103 22.13 25.63 62.37
C THR A 103 20.90 25.47 61.46
N GLN A 104 19.78 26.21 61.73
CA GLN A 104 18.59 26.21 60.87
C GLN A 104 18.89 26.88 59.52
N GLU A 105 19.58 27.96 59.57
CA GLU A 105 19.98 28.63 58.33
C GLU A 105 20.92 27.75 57.49
N LYS A 106 21.86 27.06 58.16
CA LYS A 106 22.78 26.12 57.47
C LYS A 106 22.01 24.94 56.89
N LEU A 107 20.98 24.49 57.59
CA LEU A 107 20.13 23.40 57.09
C LEU A 107 19.35 23.85 55.85
N SER A 108 18.80 25.04 55.91
CA SER A 108 18.04 25.53 54.75
C SER A 108 18.96 25.71 53.54
N LYS A 109 20.18 26.20 53.72
CA LYS A 109 21.14 26.38 52.62
C LYS A 109 21.59 25.04 52.05
N GLU A 110 21.80 24.12 52.95
CA GLU A 110 22.24 22.79 52.49
C GLU A 110 21.09 22.02 51.84
N GLU A 111 19.84 22.17 52.25
CA GLU A 111 18.65 21.59 51.59
C GLU A 111 18.46 22.16 50.19
N ASP A 112 18.73 23.47 50.04
CA ASP A 112 18.67 24.09 48.70
C ASP A 112 19.77 23.54 47.79
N ARG A 113 20.97 23.36 48.37
CA ARG A 113 22.08 22.76 47.60
C ARG A 113 21.75 21.33 47.18
N ALA A 114 21.13 20.57 48.10
CA ALA A 114 20.73 19.17 47.78
C ALA A 114 19.65 19.15 46.71
N GLU A 115 18.78 20.14 46.78
CA GLU A 115 17.71 20.22 45.77
C GLU A 115 18.28 20.58 44.39
N VAL A 116 19.16 21.51 44.35
CA VAL A 116 19.83 21.86 43.10
C VAL A 116 20.56 20.66 42.52
N THR A 117 21.29 19.93 43.34
CA THR A 117 22.01 18.72 42.89
C THR A 117 21.03 17.64 42.42
N ARG A 118 19.84 17.59 43.05
CA ARG A 118 18.78 16.65 42.61
C ARG A 118 18.28 17.03 41.22
N LEU A 119 18.07 18.31 41.02
CA LEU A 119 17.60 18.76 39.71
C LEU A 119 18.67 18.55 38.64
N LEU A 120 19.89 18.76 39.02
CA LEU A 120 20.99 18.49 38.10
C LEU A 120 21.07 17.01 37.74
N LEU A 121 20.85 16.19 38.72
CA LEU A 121 20.84 14.74 38.45
C LEU A 121 19.70 14.37 37.50
N LEU A 122 18.55 14.93 37.69
CA LEU A 122 17.40 14.66 36.80
C LEU A 122 17.72 15.11 35.36
N ASP A 123 18.29 16.27 35.29
CA ASP A 123 18.67 16.78 33.97
C ASP A 123 19.71 15.88 33.30
N GLN A 124 20.70 15.37 34.09
CA GLN A 124 21.72 14.46 33.54
C GLN A 124 21.11 13.11 33.13
N LYS A 125 20.15 12.69 33.90
CA LYS A 125 19.44 11.44 33.56
C LYS A 125 18.67 11.60 32.25
N ARG A 126 18.08 12.74 32.07
CA ARG A 126 17.36 12.97 30.82
C ARG A 126 18.32 13.03 29.63
N ARG A 127 19.45 13.65 29.85
CA ARG A 127 20.46 13.75 28.77
C ARG A 127 21.02 12.37 28.41
N VAL A 128 21.28 11.57 29.42
CA VAL A 128 21.78 10.20 29.15
C VAL A 128 20.71 9.40 28.42
N ALA A 129 19.53 9.58 28.82
CA ALA A 129 18.43 8.86 28.16
C ALA A 129 18.29 9.29 26.70
N SER A 130 18.39 10.60 26.49
CA SER A 130 18.29 11.09 25.10
C SER A 130 19.45 10.58 24.24
N GLU A 131 20.64 10.53 24.80
CA GLU A 131 21.81 10.05 24.05
C GLU A 131 21.74 8.53 23.84
N LYS A 132 21.17 7.78 24.75
CA LYS A 132 20.95 6.33 24.57
C LYS A 132 19.93 6.07 23.47
N ASN A 133 18.93 6.89 23.46
CA ASN A 133 17.94 6.74 22.39
C ASN A 133 18.55 7.02 21.01
N LYS A 134 19.36 8.09 21.01
CA LYS A 134 20.04 8.40 19.75
C LYS A 134 20.98 7.27 19.32
N LEU A 135 21.68 6.75 20.30
CA LEU A 135 22.56 5.62 20.01
C LEU A 135 21.76 4.41 19.52
N GLU A 136 20.67 4.18 20.09
CA GLU A 136 19.82 3.06 19.66
C GLU A 136 19.33 3.26 18.22
N LEU A 137 18.94 4.44 17.94
CA LEU A 137 18.47 4.74 16.59
C LEU A 137 19.57 4.54 15.55
N LEU A 138 20.76 5.05 15.92
CA LEU A 138 21.89 4.91 14.98
C LEU A 138 22.32 3.46 14.84
N GLN A 139 22.23 2.69 15.86
CA GLN A 139 22.52 1.24 15.79
C GLN A 139 21.53 0.52 14.90
N ASN A 140 20.27 0.95 15.02
CA ASN A 140 19.24 0.36 14.17
C ASN A 140 19.46 0.72 12.70
N LEU A 141 19.83 1.92 12.58
CA LEU A 141 20.08 2.36 11.21
C LEU A 141 21.30 1.64 10.62
N GLN A 142 22.34 1.48 11.35
CA GLN A 142 23.50 0.71 10.90
C GLN A 142 23.12 -0.73 10.54
N LYS A 143 22.31 -1.34 11.39
CA LYS A 143 21.87 -2.71 11.10
C LYS A 143 21.08 -2.78 9.80
N ARG A 144 20.30 -1.75 9.60
CA ARG A 144 19.49 -1.73 8.36
C ARG A 144 20.38 -1.53 7.13
N MET A 145 21.35 -0.61 7.34
CA MET A 145 22.25 -0.38 6.21
C MET A 145 23.08 -1.63 5.91
N GLU A 146 23.54 -2.35 6.89
CA GLU A 146 24.27 -3.62 6.70
C GLU A 146 23.37 -4.68 6.05
N ALA A 147 22.11 -4.64 6.50
CA ALA A 147 21.16 -5.60 5.91
C ALA A 147 20.95 -5.30 4.43
N THR A 148 20.88 -4.00 4.19
CA THR A 148 20.68 -3.61 2.79
C THR A 148 21.93 -3.92 1.96
N ALA A 149 23.10 -3.63 2.51
CA ALA A 149 24.35 -3.98 1.84
C ALA A 149 24.47 -5.47 1.59
N LYS A 150 24.13 -6.28 2.57
CA LYS A 150 24.15 -7.76 2.42
C LYS A 150 23.19 -8.22 1.33
N GLU A 151 22.04 -7.54 1.32
CA GLU A 151 21.05 -7.87 0.28
C GLU A 151 21.58 -7.53 -1.11
N ARG A 152 22.13 -6.41 -1.15
CA ARG A 152 22.71 -6.03 -2.44
C ARG A 152 23.80 -7.01 -2.88
N GLN A 153 24.67 -7.30 -1.98
CA GLN A 153 25.68 -8.32 -2.27
C GLN A 153 25.05 -9.64 -2.71
N ARG A 154 23.98 -9.95 -2.06
CA ARG A 154 23.28 -11.20 -2.42
C ARG A 154 22.73 -11.10 -3.85
N VAL A 155 22.13 -10.02 -4.10
CA VAL A 155 21.55 -9.82 -5.43
C VAL A 155 22.66 -9.81 -6.48
N LEU A 156 23.74 -9.08 -6.16
CA LEU A 156 24.88 -9.07 -7.08
C LEU A 156 25.45 -10.46 -7.30
N VAL A 157 25.61 -11.23 -6.27
CA VAL A 157 26.08 -12.62 -6.37
C VAL A 157 25.09 -13.45 -7.18
N ALA A 158 23.76 -13.27 -6.89
CA ALA A 158 22.69 -13.98 -7.65
C ALA A 158 22.72 -13.59 -9.12
N THR A 159 22.86 -12.28 -9.33
CA THR A 159 22.92 -11.82 -10.73
C THR A 159 24.18 -12.36 -11.40
N HIS A 160 25.40 -12.33 -10.72
CA HIS A 160 26.62 -12.95 -11.24
C HIS A 160 26.45 -14.46 -11.46
N ARG A 161 25.68 -15.10 -10.61
CA ARG A 161 25.37 -16.54 -10.77
C ARG A 161 24.45 -16.76 -11.96
N LEU A 162 23.51 -15.87 -12.17
CA LEU A 162 22.60 -15.96 -13.33
C LEU A 162 23.35 -15.71 -14.62
N LEU A 163 24.30 -14.77 -14.52
CA LEU A 163 25.13 -14.57 -15.71
C LEU A 163 26.11 -15.71 -15.91
N ASP A 164 26.50 -16.48 -14.87
CA ASP A 164 27.42 -17.63 -14.92
C ASP A 164 26.67 -18.94 -15.07
N THR A 165 25.24 -18.95 -14.93
CA THR A 165 24.44 -20.17 -15.11
C THR A 165 23.94 -20.25 -16.56
N PRO A 166 24.69 -21.03 -17.46
CA PRO A 166 24.23 -21.29 -18.83
C PRO A 166 22.71 -21.50 -18.91
N ILE A 167 21.76 -20.44 -18.90
CA ILE A 167 20.37 -20.23 -19.35
C ILE A 167 19.78 -21.55 -19.85
N PHE A 168 20.28 -22.76 -19.39
CA PHE A 168 19.32 -23.81 -19.76
C PHE A 168 19.17 -24.80 -18.62
N ASP A 169 18.83 -24.42 -17.37
CA ASP A 169 18.25 -25.64 -16.76
C ASP A 169 17.62 -25.30 -15.41
N ASN A 170 16.37 -24.58 -15.21
CA ASN A 170 15.79 -24.90 -13.91
C ASN A 170 14.28 -25.05 -14.01
N SER A 171 13.51 -25.82 -13.18
CA SER A 171 12.22 -25.64 -12.51
C SER A 171 12.36 -25.92 -11.02
N TYR A 172 11.63 -25.07 -10.02
CA TYR A 172 10.44 -24.56 -9.33
C TYR A 172 10.40 -25.04 -7.88
N ALA A 173 9.91 -24.11 -6.94
CA ALA A 173 8.63 -23.66 -6.38
C ALA A 173 8.75 -23.53 -4.86
N ALA A 174 7.94 -22.52 -4.24
CA ALA A 174 6.91 -21.72 -3.56
C ALA A 174 6.58 -22.31 -2.19
N ALA A 175 6.15 -21.37 -1.08
CA ALA A 175 5.17 -20.57 -0.33
C ALA A 175 4.90 -21.20 1.04
N SER A 176 4.43 -20.31 2.30
CA SER A 176 4.01 -20.00 3.67
C SER A 176 2.59 -20.53 3.96
N PRO A 177 1.85 -20.64 5.49
CA PRO A 177 1.30 -19.65 6.42
C PRO A 177 1.22 -20.17 7.85
N ALA A 178 0.90 -19.16 9.10
CA ALA A 178 0.12 -18.53 10.17
C ALA A 178 0.46 -19.14 11.53
N ARG A 179 0.61 -18.32 12.65
CA ARG A 179 0.64 -17.65 13.95
C ARG A 179 -0.12 -18.43 15.01
N GLU A 180 0.66 -19.12 16.19
CA GLU A 180 0.97 -18.65 17.55
C GLU A 180 1.62 -19.77 18.36
N PRO A 181 2.52 -19.56 19.45
CA PRO A 181 2.75 -18.91 20.75
C PRO A 181 4.23 -18.58 20.99
N ALA A 182 4.60 -17.26 21.28
CA ALA A 182 5.70 -16.49 21.87
C ALA A 182 6.83 -17.41 22.32
N PRO A 183 7.94 -17.48 21.24
CA PRO A 183 9.29 -17.89 21.63
C PRO A 183 10.37 -16.98 21.03
N SER A 184 11.15 -16.21 21.76
CA SER A 184 12.57 -15.86 21.74
C SER A 184 12.88 -14.87 20.61
N GLN A 185 12.68 -13.59 20.83
CA GLN A 185 12.87 -12.17 20.53
C GLN A 185 13.92 -11.95 19.46
N GLU A 186 14.21 -13.00 18.42
CA GLU A 186 15.17 -12.64 17.36
C GLU A 186 14.79 -13.30 16.04
N GLN A 187 13.50 -14.00 15.98
CA GLN A 187 12.88 -14.63 14.82
C GLN A 187 11.44 -14.13 14.65
N SER A 188 10.86 -13.14 15.51
CA SER A 188 9.54 -12.52 15.61
C SER A 188 9.56 -11.12 14.99
N THR A 189 10.70 -10.54 14.53
CA THR A 189 10.76 -9.20 13.91
C THR A 189 10.73 -9.31 12.39
N GLN A 190 11.07 -10.51 11.74
CA GLN A 190 11.02 -10.76 10.29
C GLN A 190 9.64 -11.26 9.88
N ASP A 191 8.87 -11.94 10.79
CA ASP A 191 7.50 -12.39 10.54
C ASP A 191 6.49 -11.26 10.81
N ARG A 192 6.85 -10.25 11.74
CA ARG A 192 6.02 -9.08 12.03
C ARG A 192 6.17 -8.02 10.93
N GLU A 193 7.36 -7.99 10.29
CA GLU A 193 7.62 -7.08 9.15
C GLU A 193 6.94 -7.56 7.88
N LYS A 194 6.82 -8.86 7.63
CA LYS A 194 6.13 -9.42 6.46
C LYS A 194 4.61 -9.34 6.63
N HIS A 195 4.06 -9.36 7.97
CA HIS A 195 2.62 -9.23 8.26
C HIS A 195 2.17 -7.77 8.21
N VAL A 196 3.15 -6.88 8.54
CA VAL A 196 2.87 -5.44 8.45
C VAL A 196 2.91 -5.00 6.98
N ALA A 197 3.78 -5.65 6.15
CA ALA A 197 3.86 -5.38 4.70
C ALA A 197 2.64 -5.94 3.96
N LEU A 198 2.13 -7.02 4.42
CA LEU A 198 0.90 -7.60 3.83
C LEU A 198 -0.32 -6.79 4.24
N GLY A 199 -0.35 -6.26 5.53
CA GLY A 199 -1.43 -5.38 5.99
C GLY A 199 -1.44 -4.05 5.25
N ARG A 200 -0.22 -3.56 4.88
CA ARG A 200 -0.13 -2.32 4.10
C ARG A 200 -0.55 -2.55 2.65
N ALA A 201 -0.22 -3.72 2.11
CA ALA A 201 -0.60 -4.08 0.73
C ALA A 201 -2.11 -4.29 0.61
N LEU A 202 -2.76 -4.75 1.65
CA LEU A 202 -4.22 -4.97 1.65
C LEU A 202 -4.96 -3.63 1.78
N GLU A 203 -4.40 -2.79 2.61
CA GLU A 203 -5.01 -1.45 2.76
C GLU A 203 -4.85 -0.62 1.48
N ASN A 204 -3.70 -0.82 0.87
CA ASN A 204 -3.47 -0.15 -0.42
C ASN A 204 -4.38 -0.70 -1.51
N ALA A 205 -4.66 -1.97 -1.47
CA ALA A 205 -5.58 -2.60 -2.44
C ALA A 205 -7.02 -2.13 -2.20
N LYS A 206 -7.39 -1.89 -0.97
CA LYS A 206 -8.74 -1.43 -0.63
C LYS A 206 -8.93 0.02 -1.05
N LEU A 207 -7.94 0.75 -0.79
CA LEU A 207 -7.97 2.15 -1.23
C LEU A 207 -8.03 2.26 -2.75
N ALA A 208 -7.26 1.43 -3.39
CA ALA A 208 -7.27 1.43 -4.86
C ALA A 208 -8.63 0.99 -5.41
N ARG A 209 -9.34 0.10 -4.76
CA ARG A 209 -10.68 -0.34 -5.16
C ARG A 209 -11.70 0.78 -4.94
N ALA A 210 -11.55 1.44 -3.87
CA ALA A 210 -12.45 2.57 -3.58
C ALA A 210 -12.27 3.69 -4.60
N GLN A 211 -11.06 3.90 -5.01
CA GLN A 211 -10.76 4.92 -6.02
C GLN A 211 -11.29 4.51 -7.40
N THR A 212 -11.24 3.25 -7.69
CA THR A 212 -11.79 2.75 -8.95
C THR A 212 -13.32 2.87 -8.97
N GLU A 213 -13.90 2.68 -7.88
CA GLU A 213 -15.37 2.77 -7.80
C GLU A 213 -15.82 4.22 -7.96
N GLN A 214 -15.06 5.09 -7.45
CA GLN A 214 -15.39 6.52 -7.58
C GLN A 214 -15.20 7.00 -9.03
N LEU A 215 -14.13 6.50 -9.64
CA LEU A 215 -13.88 6.90 -11.02
C LEU A 215 -14.91 6.27 -11.97
N SER A 216 -15.34 5.06 -11.63
CA SER A 216 -16.38 4.40 -12.44
C SER A 216 -17.72 5.15 -12.33
N ALA A 217 -18.04 5.63 -11.15
CA ALA A 217 -19.28 6.38 -10.94
C ALA A 217 -19.22 7.73 -11.67
N LEU A 218 -18.09 8.32 -11.74
CA LEU A 218 -17.90 9.62 -12.43
C LEU A 218 -17.98 9.45 -13.95
N VAL A 219 -17.40 8.36 -14.41
CA VAL A 219 -17.47 8.08 -15.85
C VAL A 219 -18.93 7.83 -16.27
N ALA A 220 -19.69 7.19 -15.42
CA ALA A 220 -21.10 6.89 -15.73
C ALA A 220 -21.94 8.18 -15.71
N GLU A 221 -21.61 9.01 -14.80
CA GLU A 221 -22.33 10.28 -14.70
C GLU A 221 -22.02 11.20 -15.89
N GLN A 222 -20.78 11.24 -16.29
CA GLN A 222 -20.37 12.07 -17.43
C GLN A 222 -20.87 11.50 -18.75
N GLY A 223 -21.01 10.20 -18.75
CA GLY A 223 -21.67 9.55 -19.90
C GLY A 223 -23.12 9.96 -20.05
N ASP A 224 -23.76 10.04 -19.00
CA ASP A 224 -25.17 10.45 -19.04
C ASP A 224 -25.32 11.91 -19.47
N LYS A 225 -24.37 12.71 -19.11
CA LYS A 225 -24.35 14.13 -19.50
C LYS A 225 -24.03 14.28 -20.99
N LEU A 226 -23.20 13.51 -21.46
CA LEU A 226 -22.90 13.48 -22.90
C LEU A 226 -24.12 13.05 -23.71
N LYS A 227 -24.88 12.15 -23.23
CA LYS A 227 -26.11 11.69 -23.93
C LYS A 227 -27.15 12.81 -23.97
N GLU A 228 -27.09 13.51 -22.95
CA GLU A 228 -28.04 14.63 -22.86
C GLU A 228 -27.63 15.77 -23.82
N MET A 229 -26.38 16.02 -23.96
CA MET A 229 -25.87 17.05 -24.88
C MET A 229 -26.07 16.63 -26.34
N LYS A 230 -25.99 15.39 -26.62
CA LYS A 230 -26.23 14.86 -27.98
C LYS A 230 -27.70 14.98 -28.35
N ALA A 231 -28.45 14.78 -27.38
CA ALA A 231 -29.90 14.89 -27.62
C ALA A 231 -30.30 16.34 -27.89
N LYS A 232 -29.62 17.23 -27.25
CA LYS A 232 -29.88 18.66 -27.46
C LYS A 232 -29.33 19.15 -28.79
N ALA A 233 -28.27 18.69 -29.11
CA ALA A 233 -27.70 18.98 -30.43
C ALA A 233 -28.59 18.43 -31.55
N ALA A 234 -29.19 17.27 -31.37
CA ALA A 234 -30.10 16.66 -32.36
C ALA A 234 -31.36 17.49 -32.53
N GLU A 235 -31.71 18.04 -31.48
CA GLU A 235 -32.93 18.89 -31.50
C GLU A 235 -32.62 20.22 -32.22
N SER A 236 -31.53 20.78 -31.98
CA SER A 236 -31.10 22.01 -32.66
C SER A 236 -30.89 21.77 -34.15
N GLN A 237 -30.49 20.65 -34.49
CA GLN A 237 -30.35 20.24 -35.90
C GLN A 237 -31.72 20.14 -36.58
N LYS A 238 -32.65 19.58 -35.94
CA LYS A 238 -34.00 19.48 -36.50
C LYS A 238 -34.61 20.88 -36.74
N GLU A 239 -34.26 21.76 -35.83
CA GLU A 239 -34.74 23.15 -35.96
C GLU A 239 -34.02 23.88 -37.09
N PHE A 240 -32.91 23.64 -37.11
CA PHE A 240 -32.14 24.17 -38.23
C PHE A 240 -32.70 23.69 -39.57
N GLU A 241 -33.07 22.42 -39.73
CA GLU A 241 -33.64 21.86 -40.96
C GLU A 241 -35.01 22.47 -41.28
N LYS A 242 -35.70 22.76 -40.27
CA LYS A 242 -37.03 23.39 -40.44
C LYS A 242 -36.89 24.82 -40.95
N LEU A 243 -36.00 25.53 -40.42
CA LEU A 243 -35.75 26.91 -40.85
C LEU A 243 -35.21 26.96 -42.27
N GLN A 244 -34.51 25.91 -42.64
CA GLN A 244 -34.03 25.81 -44.02
C GLN A 244 -35.18 25.59 -45.00
N LYS A 245 -36.08 24.74 -44.58
CA LYS A 245 -37.25 24.48 -45.43
C LYS A 245 -38.12 25.74 -45.55
N GLU A 246 -38.25 26.54 -44.49
CA GLU A 246 -39.00 27.80 -44.50
C GLU A 246 -38.33 28.86 -45.38
N ARG A 247 -37.19 28.91 -45.23
CA ARG A 247 -36.45 29.77 -46.16
C ARG A 247 -36.74 29.43 -47.61
N GLN A 248 -36.63 28.10 -47.95
CA GLN A 248 -36.90 27.64 -49.32
C GLN A 248 -38.33 28.01 -49.75
N ARG A 249 -39.24 27.95 -48.86
CA ARG A 249 -40.65 28.28 -49.15
C ARG A 249 -40.81 29.77 -49.42
N LEU A 250 -40.18 30.58 -48.58
CA LEU A 250 -40.24 32.04 -48.75
C LEU A 250 -39.55 32.48 -50.04
N GLU A 251 -38.50 31.78 -50.37
CA GLU A 251 -37.83 32.05 -51.65
C GLU A 251 -38.72 31.72 -52.84
N ASP A 252 -39.39 30.55 -52.72
CA ASP A 252 -40.31 30.14 -53.78
C ASP A 252 -41.49 31.11 -53.89
N SER A 253 -42.03 31.65 -52.73
CA SER A 253 -43.11 32.64 -52.69
C SER A 253 -42.66 33.98 -53.28
N LEU A 254 -41.43 34.31 -52.96
CA LEU A 254 -40.85 35.53 -53.54
C LEU A 254 -40.69 35.41 -55.05
N ARG A 255 -40.29 34.25 -55.59
CA ARG A 255 -40.16 33.99 -57.03
C ARG A 255 -41.52 34.08 -57.73
N ARG A 256 -42.57 33.60 -57.05
CA ARG A 256 -43.94 33.62 -57.59
C ARG A 256 -44.51 35.03 -57.55
N SER A 257 -44.17 35.91 -56.54
CA SER A 257 -44.66 37.27 -56.36
C SER A 257 -43.91 38.25 -57.27
N LYS A 258 -42.64 38.08 -57.65
CA LYS A 258 -41.89 38.84 -58.65
C LYS A 258 -42.55 38.79 -60.03
N GLU A 259 -43.45 37.80 -60.18
CA GLU A 259 -44.29 37.68 -61.40
C GLU A 259 -45.54 38.55 -61.30
N LEU A 260 -45.79 39.17 -60.03
CA LEU A 260 -46.98 40.02 -59.78
C LEU A 260 -46.53 41.43 -59.43
N ARG A 261 -45.75 42.21 -60.16
CA ARG A 261 -45.23 43.58 -60.14
C ARG A 261 -45.69 44.33 -58.89
N HIS A 262 -44.82 44.62 -57.83
CA HIS A 262 -44.55 45.55 -56.74
C HIS A 262 -45.76 45.72 -55.82
N SER A 263 -46.12 44.63 -55.23
CA SER A 263 -47.21 44.69 -54.25
C SER A 263 -46.65 44.60 -52.83
N ASP A 264 -46.92 45.50 -51.92
CA ASP A 264 -46.73 45.47 -50.46
C ASP A 264 -46.50 44.05 -49.96
N ALA A 265 -46.85 43.07 -50.74
CA ALA A 265 -46.68 41.65 -50.38
C ALA A 265 -45.28 41.14 -50.69
N THR A 266 -44.61 41.74 -51.71
CA THR A 266 -43.22 41.38 -52.06
C THR A 266 -42.24 41.97 -51.05
N PHE A 267 -42.54 43.11 -50.45
CA PHE A 267 -41.66 43.73 -49.44
C PHE A 267 -41.80 43.03 -48.09
N ALA A 268 -42.99 42.63 -47.71
CA ALA A 268 -43.22 41.85 -46.48
C ALA A 268 -42.55 40.48 -46.56
N ALA A 269 -42.51 39.84 -47.83
CA ALA A 269 -41.87 38.53 -48.02
C ALA A 269 -40.34 38.66 -47.98
N LEU A 270 -39.78 39.74 -48.45
CA LEU A 270 -38.33 39.99 -48.38
C LEU A 270 -37.89 40.26 -46.94
N LYS A 271 -38.66 41.06 -46.18
CA LYS A 271 -38.35 41.29 -44.76
C LYS A 271 -38.41 40.00 -43.95
N ARG A 272 -39.35 39.10 -44.32
CA ARG A 272 -39.48 37.81 -43.62
C ARG A 272 -38.34 36.86 -44.01
N LEU A 273 -37.90 36.97 -45.19
CA LEU A 273 -36.75 36.16 -45.64
C LEU A 273 -35.46 36.63 -44.97
N GLN A 274 -35.31 37.93 -44.85
CA GLN A 274 -34.12 38.46 -44.17
C GLN A 274 -34.13 38.08 -42.68
N GLU A 275 -35.31 38.10 -42.03
CA GLU A 275 -35.45 37.68 -40.63
C GLU A 275 -35.20 36.18 -40.47
N ALA A 276 -35.61 35.38 -41.51
CA ALA A 276 -35.38 33.92 -41.48
C ALA A 276 -33.90 33.60 -41.71
N GLN A 277 -33.20 34.40 -42.51
CA GLN A 277 -31.77 34.21 -42.76
C GLN A 277 -30.95 34.59 -41.52
N ALA A 278 -31.33 35.62 -40.87
CA ALA A 278 -30.65 36.00 -39.62
C ALA A 278 -30.85 34.97 -38.52
N THR A 279 -32.04 34.36 -38.51
CA THR A 279 -32.34 33.30 -37.52
C THR A 279 -31.62 32.01 -37.87
N LEU A 280 -31.39 31.74 -39.10
CA LEU A 280 -30.67 30.54 -39.54
C LEU A 280 -29.17 30.67 -39.23
N LYS A 281 -28.60 31.83 -39.44
CA LYS A 281 -27.17 32.05 -39.12
C LYS A 281 -26.92 31.94 -37.62
N GLU A 282 -27.84 32.36 -36.92
CA GLU A 282 -27.73 32.25 -35.46
C GLU A 282 -27.86 30.81 -34.99
N LYS A 283 -28.69 30.04 -35.63
CA LYS A 283 -28.86 28.62 -35.24
C LYS A 283 -27.70 27.76 -35.74
N GLU A 284 -27.17 28.16 -36.82
CA GLU A 284 -25.95 27.50 -37.32
C GLU A 284 -24.78 27.71 -36.36
N LYS A 285 -24.64 28.88 -35.87
CA LYS A 285 -23.59 29.16 -34.87
C LYS A 285 -23.85 28.40 -33.57
N GLU A 286 -25.11 28.19 -33.25
CA GLU A 286 -25.50 27.45 -32.05
C GLU A 286 -25.25 25.95 -32.21
N LEU A 287 -25.45 25.56 -33.34
CA LEU A 287 -25.17 24.14 -33.63
C LEU A 287 -23.67 23.88 -33.64
N GLU A 288 -22.93 24.79 -34.22
CA GLU A 288 -21.47 24.65 -34.25
C GLU A 288 -20.88 24.71 -32.83
N SER A 289 -21.36 25.48 -32.13
CA SER A 289 -20.90 25.58 -30.71
C SER A 289 -21.31 24.35 -29.91
N ALA A 290 -22.47 23.75 -30.15
CA ALA A 290 -22.93 22.53 -29.48
C ALA A 290 -22.07 21.35 -29.90
N HIS A 291 -21.69 21.37 -31.08
CA HIS A 291 -20.83 20.29 -31.57
C HIS A 291 -19.44 20.40 -30.96
N GLN A 292 -18.92 21.60 -30.83
CA GLN A 292 -17.62 21.80 -30.17
C GLN A 292 -17.65 21.37 -28.70
N GLU A 293 -18.70 21.50 -28.16
CA GLU A 293 -18.86 21.14 -26.75
C GLU A 293 -19.04 19.63 -26.58
N ILE A 294 -19.71 19.11 -27.42
CA ILE A 294 -19.84 17.65 -27.42
C ILE A 294 -18.47 17.01 -27.67
N ASP A 295 -17.69 17.62 -28.56
CA ASP A 295 -16.34 17.09 -28.85
C ASP A 295 -15.41 17.23 -27.64
N LYS A 296 -15.51 18.29 -26.97
CA LYS A 296 -14.67 18.49 -25.77
C LYS A 296 -15.10 17.53 -24.65
N ALA A 297 -16.39 17.23 -24.51
CA ALA A 297 -16.92 16.30 -23.51
C ALA A 297 -16.53 14.86 -23.85
N LYS A 298 -16.50 14.66 -25.06
CA LYS A 298 -16.06 13.31 -25.48
C LYS A 298 -14.59 13.09 -25.17
N GLU A 299 -13.80 14.13 -25.43
CA GLU A 299 -12.38 14.02 -25.12
C GLU A 299 -12.13 13.87 -23.62
N HIS A 300 -12.85 14.53 -22.88
CA HIS A 300 -12.74 14.43 -21.41
C HIS A 300 -13.21 13.07 -20.92
N LEU A 301 -14.23 12.58 -21.44
CA LEU A 301 -14.71 11.23 -21.07
C LEU A 301 -13.71 10.16 -21.45
N GLU A 302 -13.06 10.34 -22.57
CA GLU A 302 -12.03 9.38 -23.01
C GLU A 302 -10.82 9.41 -22.09
N GLN A 303 -10.45 10.62 -21.61
CA GLN A 303 -9.34 10.74 -20.65
C GLN A 303 -9.69 10.07 -19.32
N LYS A 304 -10.87 10.14 -18.91
CA LYS A 304 -11.28 9.54 -17.64
C LYS A 304 -11.46 8.02 -17.76
N ARG A 305 -11.91 7.60 -18.91
CA ARG A 305 -11.98 6.14 -19.14
C ARG A 305 -10.58 5.54 -19.17
N ALA A 306 -9.66 6.29 -19.78
CA ALA A 306 -8.28 5.80 -19.80
C ALA A 306 -7.70 5.75 -18.39
N ALA A 307 -7.99 6.76 -17.57
CA ALA A 307 -7.54 6.76 -16.18
C ALA A 307 -8.17 5.63 -15.38
N LEU A 308 -9.45 5.41 -15.65
CA LEU A 308 -10.13 4.28 -15.01
C LEU A 308 -9.50 2.94 -15.38
N LYS A 309 -9.15 2.80 -16.59
CA LYS A 309 -8.51 1.55 -17.04
C LYS A 309 -7.14 1.36 -16.37
N LYS A 310 -6.36 2.40 -16.27
CA LYS A 310 -5.06 2.31 -15.60
C LYS A 310 -5.21 1.95 -14.12
N GLU A 311 -6.19 2.50 -13.48
CA GLU A 311 -6.42 2.19 -12.06
C GLU A 311 -6.95 0.77 -11.86
N GLN A 312 -7.76 0.33 -12.81
CA GLN A 312 -8.22 -1.07 -12.76
C GLN A 312 -7.05 -2.04 -12.92
N GLU A 313 -6.13 -1.74 -13.81
CA GLU A 313 -4.93 -2.58 -13.98
C GLU A 313 -4.06 -2.57 -12.73
N ARG A 314 -3.95 -1.40 -12.16
CA ARG A 314 -3.19 -1.30 -10.91
C ARG A 314 -3.84 -2.13 -9.79
N THR A 315 -5.15 -2.05 -9.69
CA THR A 315 -5.87 -2.84 -8.68
C THR A 315 -5.69 -4.35 -8.94
N GLN A 316 -5.71 -4.74 -10.18
CA GLN A 316 -5.53 -6.17 -10.52
C GLN A 316 -4.11 -6.63 -10.16
N GLN A 317 -3.11 -5.77 -10.39
CA GLN A 317 -1.73 -6.12 -10.03
C GLN A 317 -1.58 -6.26 -8.51
N LEU A 318 -2.26 -5.32 -7.81
CA LEU A 318 -2.15 -5.39 -6.34
C LEU A 318 -2.87 -6.62 -5.79
N GLU A 319 -3.94 -6.98 -6.41
CA GLU A 319 -4.67 -8.19 -5.97
C GLU A 319 -3.88 -9.45 -6.24
N SER A 320 -3.22 -9.48 -7.40
CA SER A 320 -2.38 -10.65 -7.69
C SER A 320 -1.20 -10.74 -6.71
N GLN A 321 -0.64 -9.58 -6.31
CA GLN A 321 0.47 -9.57 -5.34
C GLN A 321 0.01 -10.03 -3.97
N VAL A 322 -1.22 -9.62 -3.64
CA VAL A 322 -1.77 -10.05 -2.35
C VAL A 322 -2.05 -11.55 -2.37
N ALA A 323 -2.54 -12.03 -3.48
CA ALA A 323 -2.80 -13.49 -3.59
C ALA A 323 -1.51 -14.29 -3.51
N GLU A 324 -0.44 -13.79 -4.16
CA GLU A 324 0.85 -14.48 -4.09
C GLU A 324 1.42 -14.45 -2.66
N ALA A 325 1.26 -13.29 -2.02
CA ALA A 325 1.74 -13.17 -0.63
C ALA A 325 0.95 -14.10 0.31
N ASP A 326 -0.36 -14.23 0.07
CA ASP A 326 -1.18 -15.16 0.87
C ASP A 326 -0.74 -16.61 0.68
N ALA A 327 -0.37 -16.93 -0.57
CA ALA A 327 0.09 -18.30 -0.85
C ALA A 327 1.43 -18.57 -0.14
N LYS A 328 2.31 -17.54 -0.08
CA LYS A 328 3.61 -17.70 0.60
C LYS A 328 3.44 -17.81 2.10
N VAL A 329 2.47 -17.09 2.65
CA VAL A 329 2.19 -17.16 4.09
C VAL A 329 1.66 -18.55 4.45
N GLU A 330 0.93 -19.12 3.53
CA GLU A 330 0.39 -20.46 3.77
C GLU A 330 1.52 -21.51 3.80
N VAL A 331 2.47 -21.37 2.86
CA VAL A 331 3.61 -22.29 2.83
C VAL A 331 4.47 -22.11 4.09
N LEU A 332 4.65 -20.86 4.53
CA LEU A 332 5.45 -20.60 5.72
C LEU A 332 4.74 -21.12 6.96
N GLY A 333 3.40 -21.00 6.97
CA GLY A 333 2.62 -21.62 8.06
C GLY A 333 2.81 -23.12 8.16
N LYS A 334 2.94 -23.79 6.99
CA LYS A 334 3.15 -25.24 7.02
C LYS A 334 4.55 -25.58 7.50
N GLU A 335 5.53 -24.75 7.15
CA GLU A 335 6.90 -24.98 7.60
C GLU A 335 7.04 -24.71 9.10
N GLU A 336 6.36 -23.68 9.64
CA GLU A 336 6.35 -23.42 11.09
C GLU A 336 5.74 -24.59 11.87
N GLN A 337 4.74 -25.14 11.26
CA GLN A 337 4.14 -26.32 11.91
C GLN A 337 5.12 -27.49 11.96
N LYS A 338 5.88 -27.63 10.88
CA LYS A 338 6.88 -28.71 10.84
C LYS A 338 7.98 -28.46 11.87
N MET A 339 8.40 -27.20 12.01
CA MET A 339 9.45 -26.88 12.97
C MET A 339 8.94 -27.06 14.41
N GLU A 340 7.70 -26.63 14.61
CA GLU A 340 7.10 -26.85 15.93
C GLU A 340 7.05 -28.33 16.28
N GLU A 341 6.74 -29.15 15.28
CA GLU A 341 6.76 -30.61 15.53
C GLU A 341 8.16 -31.10 15.85
N ARG A 342 9.13 -30.56 15.20
CA ARG A 342 10.52 -30.93 15.49
C ARG A 342 10.94 -30.47 16.88
N ARG A 343 10.51 -29.30 17.31
CA ARG A 343 10.80 -28.81 18.67
C ARG A 343 10.22 -29.73 19.73
N LYS A 344 9.02 -30.15 19.41
CA LYS A 344 8.42 -31.10 20.36
C LYS A 344 9.23 -32.40 20.45
N GLU A 345 9.72 -32.81 19.33
CA GLU A 345 10.54 -34.04 19.32
C GLU A 345 11.84 -33.83 20.10
N LEU A 346 12.41 -32.69 19.94
CA LEU A 346 13.66 -32.41 20.65
C LEU A 346 13.42 -32.31 22.15
N GLU A 347 12.36 -31.68 22.51
CA GLU A 347 12.02 -31.64 23.94
C GLU A 347 11.83 -33.03 24.51
N ASP A 348 11.21 -33.87 23.72
CA ASP A 348 11.05 -35.26 24.17
C ASP A 348 12.42 -35.95 24.31
N GLU A 349 13.34 -35.65 23.41
CA GLU A 349 14.70 -36.21 23.50
C GLU A 349 15.42 -35.69 24.74
N LYS A 350 15.26 -34.41 25.05
CA LYS A 350 15.86 -33.85 26.26
C LYS A 350 15.35 -34.57 27.51
N ARG A 351 14.09 -34.78 27.50
CA ARG A 351 13.51 -35.52 28.64
C ARG A 351 14.12 -36.91 28.76
N THR A 352 14.32 -37.53 27.65
CA THR A 352 14.93 -38.87 27.68
C THR A 352 16.39 -38.79 28.14
N LEU A 353 17.06 -37.76 27.73
CA LEU A 353 18.47 -37.59 28.15
C LEU A 353 18.55 -37.33 29.65
N GLN A 354 17.68 -36.54 30.13
CA GLN A 354 17.63 -36.32 31.59
C GLN A 354 17.38 -37.61 32.34
N GLU A 355 16.57 -38.44 31.84
CA GLU A 355 16.34 -39.75 32.46
C GLU A 355 17.61 -40.61 32.44
N VAL A 356 18.32 -40.53 31.34
CA VAL A 356 19.58 -41.29 31.25
C VAL A 356 20.58 -40.76 32.28
N LYS A 357 20.64 -39.46 32.46
CA LYS A 357 21.55 -38.88 33.45
C LYS A 357 21.18 -39.33 34.87
N ARG A 358 19.90 -39.34 35.08
CA ARG A 358 19.42 -39.85 36.38
C ARG A 358 19.88 -41.29 36.60
N MET A 359 19.76 -42.04 35.60
CA MET A 359 20.17 -43.46 35.71
C MET A 359 21.69 -43.56 35.90
N ASP A 360 22.46 -42.74 35.27
CA ASP A 360 23.91 -42.74 35.43
C ASP A 360 24.30 -42.35 36.87
N LYS A 361 23.60 -41.40 37.39
CA LYS A 361 23.84 -41.03 38.79
C LYS A 361 23.53 -42.19 39.74
N GLU A 362 22.44 -42.84 39.46
CA GLU A 362 22.11 -44.02 40.26
C GLU A 362 23.20 -45.10 40.15
N TYR A 363 23.73 -45.25 39.01
CA TYR A 363 24.81 -46.23 38.81
C TYR A 363 26.07 -45.81 39.59
N GLU A 364 26.36 -44.54 39.53
CA GLU A 364 27.53 -44.04 40.27
C GLU A 364 27.36 -44.26 41.79
N ASP A 365 26.17 -43.99 42.23
CA ASP A 365 25.87 -44.22 43.65
C ASP A 365 26.02 -45.69 44.03
N LEU A 366 25.58 -46.51 43.14
CA LEU A 366 25.73 -47.96 43.41
C LEU A 366 27.20 -48.35 43.42
N GLU A 367 28.03 -47.74 42.61
CA GLU A 367 29.47 -48.02 42.61
C GLU A 367 30.13 -47.55 43.91
N VAL A 368 29.72 -46.39 44.37
CA VAL A 368 30.26 -45.88 45.64
C VAL A 368 29.86 -46.78 46.79
N GLN A 369 28.64 -47.21 46.78
CA GLN A 369 28.15 -48.16 47.80
C GLN A 369 28.94 -49.47 47.77
N ALA A 370 29.21 -49.92 46.60
CA ALA A 370 30.00 -51.15 46.46
C ALA A 370 31.42 -50.96 47.00
N VAL A 371 32.05 -49.83 46.82
CA VAL A 371 33.39 -49.53 47.31
C VAL A 371 33.35 -49.38 48.84
N GLN A 372 32.32 -48.74 49.38
CA GLN A 372 32.14 -48.62 50.83
C GLN A 372 31.97 -49.97 51.51
N GLU A 373 31.24 -50.86 50.88
CA GLU A 373 31.07 -52.22 51.41
C GLU A 373 32.40 -53.00 51.35
N ASN A 374 33.19 -52.74 50.43
CA ASN A 374 34.50 -53.39 50.32
C ASN A 374 35.47 -52.85 51.39
N VAL A 375 35.40 -51.58 51.71
CA VAL A 375 36.20 -50.98 52.78
C VAL A 375 35.78 -51.54 54.13
N THR A 376 34.50 -51.71 54.30
CA THR A 376 33.99 -52.31 55.56
C THR A 376 34.43 -53.77 55.68
N LEU A 377 34.45 -54.41 54.60
CA LEU A 377 34.90 -55.81 54.63
C LEU A 377 36.40 -55.90 54.91
N GLN A 378 37.18 -54.97 54.46
CA GLN A 378 38.62 -54.90 54.73
C GLN A 378 38.89 -54.54 56.18
N THR A 379 38.04 -53.69 56.73
CA THR A 379 38.16 -53.30 58.14
C THR A 379 37.81 -54.48 59.05
N VAL A 380 36.82 -55.21 58.70
CA VAL A 380 36.45 -56.40 59.47
C VAL A 380 37.56 -57.45 59.38
N GLN A 381 38.19 -57.57 58.28
CA GLN A 381 39.32 -58.49 58.11
C GLN A 381 40.51 -58.06 58.96
N LYS A 382 40.73 -56.78 59.08
CA LYS A 382 41.81 -56.23 59.92
C LYS A 382 41.51 -56.44 61.41
N GLN A 383 40.28 -56.25 61.79
CA GLN A 383 39.87 -56.46 63.19
C GLN A 383 39.95 -57.93 63.58
N LEU A 384 39.74 -58.77 62.70
CA LEU A 384 39.87 -60.21 62.93
C LEU A 384 41.34 -60.60 63.11
N MET A 385 42.20 -59.98 62.35
CA MET A 385 43.64 -60.24 62.49
C MET A 385 44.17 -59.72 63.82
N GLU A 386 43.67 -58.63 64.26
CA GLU A 386 44.05 -58.01 65.53
C GLU A 386 43.53 -58.80 66.73
N GLU A 387 42.38 -59.33 66.62
CA GLU A 387 41.81 -60.18 67.67
C GLU A 387 42.54 -61.52 67.77
N GLN A 388 43.06 -62.03 66.72
CA GLN A 388 43.89 -63.23 66.73
C GLN A 388 45.25 -62.97 67.40
N GLN A 389 45.72 -61.76 67.30
CA GLN A 389 46.96 -61.35 67.95
C GLN A 389 46.75 -61.12 69.45
N ARG A 390 45.61 -60.70 69.81
CA ARG A 390 45.24 -60.49 71.22
C ARG A 390 45.03 -61.81 71.95
N THR A 391 44.64 -62.80 71.30
CA THR A 391 44.48 -64.16 71.88
C THR A 391 45.83 -64.83 72.05
N GLN A 392 46.79 -64.45 71.30
CA GLN A 392 48.16 -64.97 71.41
C GLN A 392 48.92 -64.28 72.55
N GLU A 393 48.54 -63.01 72.78
CA GLU A 393 49.15 -62.22 73.86
C GLU A 393 48.56 -62.59 75.22
N LEU A 394 47.35 -63.01 75.29
CA LEU A 394 46.69 -63.46 76.53
C LEU A 394 47.14 -64.87 76.91
N ALA A 395 47.62 -65.66 76.04
CA ALA A 395 48.23 -66.98 76.28
C ALA A 395 49.65 -66.84 76.82
N GLU A 396 50.30 -65.69 76.51
CA GLU A 396 51.67 -65.41 76.98
C GLU A 396 51.65 -64.77 78.37
N ARG A 397 50.62 -64.07 78.76
CA ARG A 397 50.39 -63.41 80.05
C ARG A 397 49.92 -64.41 81.11
N SER A 398 49.36 -65.49 80.84
CA SER A 398 49.03 -66.62 81.74
C SER A 398 50.27 -67.46 82.06
N ARG A 399 51.39 -67.35 81.35
CA ARG A 399 52.68 -68.02 81.55
C ARG A 399 53.60 -67.19 82.45
N GLN A 400 53.31 -65.91 82.58
CA GLN A 400 54.10 -64.95 83.38
C GLN A 400 53.50 -64.76 84.77
N GLN A 401 52.26 -65.13 85.07
CA GLN A 401 51.57 -65.09 86.37
C GLN A 401 51.82 -66.36 87.17
N LEU A 402 52.54 -67.39 86.66
CA LEU A 402 52.99 -68.60 87.38
C LEU A 402 54.44 -68.44 87.82
N GLU A 403 55.16 -67.35 87.36
CA GLU A 403 56.57 -67.11 87.66
C GLU A 403 56.73 -65.99 88.70
N GLU A 404 55.64 -65.20 89.03
CA GLU A 404 55.57 -64.06 89.95
C GLU A 404 55.00 -64.48 91.30
N GLU A 405 54.57 -65.71 91.55
CA GLU A 405 54.14 -66.28 92.84
C GLU A 405 55.26 -67.12 93.47
N GLN A 406 56.51 -67.18 92.84
CA GLN A 406 57.71 -67.86 93.33
C GLN A 406 58.78 -66.84 93.73
N GLN A 407 58.49 -65.44 93.69
CA GLN A 407 59.48 -64.44 94.07
C GLN A 407 58.92 -63.53 95.19
N ARG A 408 57.75 -63.88 95.81
CA ARG A 408 57.11 -63.21 96.95
C ARG A 408 57.37 -63.98 98.24
N ALA A 409 58.52 -64.82 98.28
CA ALA A 409 59.11 -65.48 99.47
C ALA A 409 60.57 -65.05 99.62
N GLU A 410 61.09 -63.73 99.12
CA GLU A 410 62.48 -63.33 99.38
C GLU A 410 62.55 -61.83 99.61
N ALA A 411 61.83 -61.21 100.67
CA ALA A 411 62.82 -60.35 101.36
C ALA A 411 62.19 -59.00 101.72
N GLU A 412 61.24 -58.91 102.65
CA GLU A 412 61.52 -58.40 104.00
C GLU A 412 62.96 -57.90 104.12
N ALA A 413 63.37 -56.53 103.72
CA ALA A 413 64.54 -55.82 104.27
C ALA A 413 64.44 -54.33 103.94
N SER A 414 63.84 -53.46 104.79
CA SER A 414 64.68 -52.64 105.68
C SER A 414 64.74 -51.19 105.20
N GLU A 415 63.87 -50.35 105.59
CA GLU A 415 64.03 -49.36 106.66
C GLU A 415 65.31 -48.56 106.52
N ALA A 416 65.35 -47.36 105.75
CA ALA A 416 66.32 -46.28 105.98
C ALA A 416 65.91 -45.04 105.19
N GLU A 417 64.98 -44.32 105.59
CA GLU A 417 65.35 -42.95 105.17
C GLU A 417 64.60 -41.91 106.01
N GLU A 418 64.72 -42.08 107.30
CA GLU A 418 64.37 -41.04 108.27
C GLU A 418 65.61 -40.59 109.04
N GLU A 419 66.55 -39.85 108.40
CA GLU A 419 67.43 -39.03 109.25
C GLU A 419 68.27 -38.08 108.39
N LEU A 420 67.78 -37.03 107.73
CA LEU A 420 68.77 -36.02 107.33
C LEU A 420 68.17 -34.62 107.47
N ALA A 421 67.43 -34.36 108.54
CA ALA A 421 67.08 -32.99 108.96
C ALA A 421 67.89 -32.58 110.19
N GLU A 422 69.17 -32.37 110.06
CA GLU A 422 69.53 -31.43 111.14
C GLU A 422 70.99 -31.03 111.02
N ALA A 423 71.41 -30.32 109.95
CA ALA A 423 72.65 -29.54 110.13
C ALA A 423 72.65 -28.33 109.21
N LYS A 424 71.66 -27.42 109.20
CA LYS A 424 71.94 -26.22 108.39
C LYS A 424 71.47 -24.97 109.12
N MET A 425 71.90 -24.74 110.31
CA MET A 425 71.58 -23.35 110.70
C MET A 425 72.76 -22.73 111.44
N GLU A 426 73.89 -22.74 110.83
CA GLU A 426 74.75 -21.74 111.49
C GLU A 426 75.82 -21.23 110.52
N GLU A 427 75.54 -20.93 109.18
CA GLU A 427 76.53 -20.30 108.28
C GLU A 427 75.87 -19.15 107.52
N ASP A 428 74.69 -18.58 108.04
CA ASP A 428 74.00 -17.54 107.26
C ASP A 428 74.16 -16.18 107.95
N ALA A 429 75.26 -15.94 108.63
CA ALA A 429 75.30 -14.55 109.13
C ALA A 429 76.62 -13.88 108.74
N GLU A 430 77.41 -14.50 107.73
CA GLU A 430 78.62 -13.81 107.26
C GLU A 430 78.54 -13.56 105.76
N PHE A 431 77.27 -13.70 105.10
CA PHE A 431 77.06 -13.56 103.65
C PHE A 431 76.24 -12.29 103.36
N LYS A 432 76.04 -11.36 104.35
CA LYS A 432 75.20 -10.20 104.05
C LYS A 432 76.03 -8.91 104.08
N GLY A 433 77.36 -9.04 104.25
CA GLY A 433 78.20 -7.84 104.26
C GLY A 433 79.09 -7.76 103.02
N GLN A 434 79.05 -8.71 102.00
CA GLN A 434 79.72 -8.76 100.70
C GLN A 434 78.72 -8.56 99.56
N GLU A 435 77.41 -8.41 99.84
CA GLU A 435 76.30 -8.22 98.88
C GLU A 435 75.96 -6.73 98.73
N ALA A 436 76.51 -5.95 99.59
CA ALA A 436 76.16 -4.53 99.49
C ALA A 436 77.27 -3.75 98.77
N THR A 437 78.41 -4.36 98.57
CA THR A 437 79.51 -3.70 97.84
C THR A 437 79.54 -4.15 96.39
N LEU A 438 78.85 -5.21 96.02
CA LEU A 438 78.74 -5.71 94.64
C LEU A 438 77.49 -5.16 93.97
N GLU A 439 76.58 -4.52 94.76
CA GLU A 439 75.34 -3.92 94.22
C GLU A 439 75.56 -2.45 93.86
N ARG A 440 76.63 -1.87 94.33
CA ARG A 440 76.95 -0.49 93.98
C ARG A 440 77.87 -0.43 92.75
N LYS A 441 78.58 -1.46 92.38
CA LYS A 441 79.40 -1.58 91.18
C LYS A 441 78.59 -2.10 90.00
N PHE A 442 77.44 -2.67 90.21
CA PHE A 442 76.52 -3.20 89.18
C PHE A 442 75.55 -2.11 88.74
N LYS A 443 75.28 -1.14 89.54
CA LYS A 443 74.36 -0.05 89.17
C LYS A 443 75.09 1.08 88.46
N ALA A 444 76.35 1.15 88.59
CA ALA A 444 77.20 2.13 87.88
C ALA A 444 77.59 1.62 86.50
N GLU A 445 77.53 0.36 86.20
CA GLU A 445 77.80 -0.26 84.89
C GLU A 445 76.52 -0.38 84.08
N GLN A 446 75.36 -0.33 84.65
CA GLN A 446 74.04 -0.34 83.99
C GLN A 446 73.65 1.07 83.54
N ALA A 447 74.19 2.07 84.16
CA ALA A 447 73.91 3.45 83.75
C ALA A 447 74.85 3.90 82.64
N ALA A 448 75.96 3.24 82.46
CA ALA A 448 76.93 3.52 81.39
C ALA A 448 76.57 2.77 80.11
N LEU A 449 75.85 1.69 80.17
CA LEU A 449 75.38 0.91 79.01
C LEU A 449 74.06 1.46 78.48
N GLN A 450 73.32 2.16 79.28
CA GLN A 450 72.06 2.80 78.89
C GLN A 450 72.33 4.15 78.21
N LYS A 451 73.37 4.75 78.46
CA LYS A 451 73.80 5.99 77.79
C LYS A 451 74.43 5.70 76.43
N GLN A 452 74.94 4.57 76.10
CA GLN A 452 75.48 4.13 74.81
C GLN A 452 74.37 3.62 73.89
N PHE A 453 73.26 3.21 74.44
CA PHE A 453 72.10 2.74 73.67
C PHE A 453 71.25 3.92 73.19
N GLU A 454 71.23 4.95 73.91
CA GLU A 454 70.43 6.13 73.54
C GLU A 454 71.15 6.97 72.49
N GLU A 455 72.47 6.85 72.47
CA GLU A 455 73.26 7.57 71.47
C GLU A 455 73.31 6.82 70.14
N ASN A 456 73.06 5.53 70.09
CA ASN A 456 72.99 4.70 68.87
C ASN A 456 71.58 4.69 68.29
N GLU A 457 70.57 4.97 69.00
CA GLU A 457 69.18 5.07 68.52
C GLU A 457 68.91 6.44 67.90
N ALA A 458 69.64 7.43 68.35
CA ALA A 458 69.48 8.77 67.79
C ALA A 458 70.27 8.91 66.49
N ALA A 459 71.27 8.11 66.27
CA ALA A 459 72.07 8.11 65.03
C ALA A 459 71.44 7.24 63.95
N THR A 460 70.53 6.32 64.23
CA THR A 460 69.86 5.46 63.25
C THR A 460 68.52 6.06 62.84
N GLU A 461 68.00 6.94 63.60
CA GLU A 461 66.76 7.64 63.23
C GLU A 461 67.03 8.80 62.28
N GLU A 462 68.20 9.34 62.25
CA GLU A 462 68.61 10.40 61.31
C GLU A 462 69.08 9.82 59.98
N ARG A 463 69.48 8.54 59.91
CA ARG A 463 69.84 7.85 58.66
C ARG A 463 68.59 7.32 57.96
N GLU A 464 67.51 7.13 58.68
CA GLU A 464 66.26 6.62 58.10
C GLU A 464 65.39 7.79 57.60
N LYS A 465 65.59 8.93 58.10
CA LYS A 465 64.88 10.12 57.62
C LYS A 465 65.52 10.66 56.34
N LYS A 466 66.79 10.44 56.18
CA LYS A 466 67.49 10.85 54.94
C LYS A 466 67.27 9.84 53.82
N LYS A 467 67.03 8.63 54.13
CA LYS A 467 66.68 7.58 53.16
C LYS A 467 65.23 7.72 52.70
N ALA A 468 64.35 8.22 53.49
CA ALA A 468 62.93 8.45 53.14
C ALA A 468 62.78 9.74 52.32
N PHE A 469 63.67 10.69 52.47
CA PHE A 469 63.65 11.95 51.71
C PHE A 469 64.19 11.75 50.30
N TYR A 470 65.08 10.80 50.04
CA TYR A 470 65.63 10.55 48.69
C TYR A 470 64.83 9.47 47.98
N ALA A 471 63.98 8.76 48.65
CA ALA A 471 63.09 7.73 48.05
C ALA A 471 61.80 8.38 47.54
N LEU A 472 61.52 9.69 47.89
CA LEU A 472 60.29 10.38 47.48
C LEU A 472 60.56 11.33 46.31
N GLU A 473 61.73 11.46 45.80
CA GLU A 473 62.11 12.37 44.71
C GLU A 473 61.71 11.81 43.34
N PRO A 474 61.70 10.56 43.14
CA PRO A 474 61.18 10.04 41.87
C PRO A 474 59.65 10.10 41.79
N LEU A 475 58.96 10.17 42.86
CA LEU A 475 57.49 10.27 42.92
C LEU A 475 57.04 11.72 42.70
N ARG A 476 57.86 12.63 43.00
CA ARG A 476 57.56 14.05 42.75
C ARG A 476 57.73 14.39 41.27
N GLU A 477 58.65 13.73 40.60
CA GLU A 477 58.83 13.93 39.14
C GLU A 477 57.72 13.24 38.35
N GLU A 478 57.16 12.18 38.91
CA GLU A 478 56.03 11.48 38.27
C GLU A 478 54.73 12.28 38.43
N ILE A 479 54.63 12.97 39.54
CA ILE A 479 53.44 13.81 39.79
C ILE A 479 53.49 15.04 38.88
N ARG A 480 54.69 15.56 38.66
CA ARG A 480 54.84 16.70 37.74
C ARG A 480 54.59 16.28 36.29
N ALA A 481 54.96 15.11 35.90
CA ALA A 481 54.71 14.58 34.55
C ALA A 481 53.21 14.31 34.33
N VAL A 482 52.53 13.90 35.35
CA VAL A 482 51.08 13.64 35.25
C VAL A 482 50.33 14.97 35.20
N GLU A 483 50.85 15.94 35.91
CA GLU A 483 50.21 17.27 35.88
C GLU A 483 50.40 17.93 34.52
N ASP A 484 51.53 17.76 33.90
CA ASP A 484 51.77 18.29 32.54
C ASP A 484 50.92 17.57 31.50
N MET A 485 50.67 16.30 31.74
CA MET A 485 49.79 15.53 30.82
C MET A 485 48.33 15.96 31.00
N ALA A 486 47.99 16.27 32.22
CA ALA A 486 46.62 16.73 32.50
C ALA A 486 46.38 18.12 31.88
N LYS A 487 47.40 18.95 31.89
CA LYS A 487 47.28 20.27 31.26
C LYS A 487 47.20 20.16 29.74
N ALA A 488 47.90 19.28 29.16
CA ALA A 488 47.84 19.02 27.72
C ALA A 488 46.48 18.44 27.32
N HIS A 489 45.88 17.64 28.18
CA HIS A 489 44.56 17.06 27.89
C HIS A 489 43.46 18.13 27.98
N ARG A 490 43.65 19.04 28.88
CA ARG A 490 42.67 20.13 29.01
C ARG A 490 42.73 21.06 27.79
N LYS A 491 43.89 21.26 27.34
CA LYS A 491 44.05 22.07 26.11
C LYS A 491 43.46 21.36 24.90
N LYS A 492 43.56 20.15 24.78
CA LYS A 492 42.96 19.39 23.67
C LYS A 492 41.44 19.37 23.77
N ILE A 493 40.95 19.30 24.92
CA ILE A 493 39.49 19.31 25.11
C ILE A 493 38.92 20.66 24.69
N ARG A 494 39.66 21.68 25.01
CA ARG A 494 39.21 23.02 24.61
C ARG A 494 39.25 23.20 23.09
N GLU A 495 40.24 22.68 22.44
CA GLU A 495 40.30 22.75 20.97
C GLU A 495 39.20 21.90 20.31
N ASP A 496 38.90 20.76 20.93
CA ASP A 496 37.82 19.89 20.40
C ASP A 496 36.45 20.53 20.61
N GLU A 497 36.35 21.30 21.69
CA GLU A 497 35.07 21.99 21.95
C GLU A 497 34.85 23.13 20.93
N GLU A 498 35.94 23.76 20.62
CA GLU A 498 35.83 24.83 19.61
C GLU A 498 35.53 24.27 18.23
N ASP A 499 36.11 23.14 17.92
CA ASP A 499 35.81 22.48 16.65
C ASP A 499 34.37 21.98 16.60
N ALA A 500 33.91 21.49 17.74
CA ALA A 500 32.52 21.01 17.80
C ALA A 500 31.53 22.17 17.68
N GLN A 501 31.92 23.29 18.24
CA GLN A 501 31.04 24.47 18.16
C GLN A 501 30.99 25.01 16.74
N THR A 502 32.08 24.95 16.02
CA THR A 502 32.08 25.38 14.61
C THR A 502 31.26 24.42 13.74
N GLU A 503 31.32 23.15 14.06
CA GLU A 503 30.54 22.17 13.30
C GLU A 503 29.04 22.33 13.57
N LEU A 504 28.78 22.66 14.81
CA LEU A 504 27.37 22.88 15.15
C LEU A 504 26.82 24.12 14.45
N LYS A 505 27.63 25.13 14.42
CA LYS A 505 27.22 26.33 13.69
C LYS A 505 27.06 26.05 12.19
N GLN A 506 27.88 25.24 11.60
CA GLN A 506 27.75 24.83 10.19
C GLN A 506 26.48 24.02 9.96
N LEU A 507 26.22 23.17 10.89
CA LEU A 507 25.00 22.35 10.75
C LEU A 507 23.75 23.22 10.91
N GLN A 508 23.86 24.21 11.79
CA GLN A 508 22.74 25.14 11.95
C GLN A 508 22.52 25.97 10.68
N ASP A 509 23.61 26.36 10.05
CA ASP A 509 23.51 27.11 8.79
C ASP A 509 22.99 26.21 7.66
N GLU A 510 23.37 24.95 7.65
CA GLU A 510 22.87 24.01 6.64
C GLU A 510 21.38 23.72 6.84
N LEU A 511 21.04 23.66 8.09
CA LEU A 511 19.62 23.44 8.38
C LEU A 511 18.79 24.66 7.96
N ALA A 512 19.29 25.84 8.19
CA ALA A 512 18.60 27.06 7.76
C ALA A 512 18.50 27.12 6.23
N HIS A 513 19.53 26.69 5.54
CA HIS A 513 19.48 26.67 4.07
C HIS A 513 18.49 25.62 3.57
N GLU A 514 18.42 24.48 4.23
CA GLU A 514 17.47 23.43 3.83
C GLU A 514 16.03 23.87 4.09
N THR A 515 15.89 24.59 5.19
CA THR A 515 14.54 25.09 5.49
C THR A 515 14.11 26.13 4.46
N ASP A 516 15.00 26.95 4.03
CA ASP A 516 14.71 27.94 2.99
C ASP A 516 14.43 27.26 1.64
N ALA A 517 15.18 26.24 1.35
CA ALA A 517 14.95 25.46 0.12
C ALA A 517 13.58 24.78 0.15
N GLU A 518 13.16 24.35 1.32
CA GLU A 518 11.84 23.71 1.44
C GLU A 518 10.71 24.74 1.28
N LYS A 519 10.96 25.87 1.80
CA LYS A 519 9.97 26.94 1.63
C LYS A 519 9.81 27.32 0.15
N LYS A 520 10.94 27.31 -0.57
CA LYS A 520 10.89 27.58 -2.01
C LYS A 520 10.17 26.47 -2.77
N ARG A 521 10.43 25.22 -2.33
CA ARG A 521 9.72 24.09 -2.97
C ARG A 521 8.22 24.14 -2.70
N LEU A 522 7.90 24.57 -1.49
CA LEU A 522 6.47 24.69 -1.13
C LEU A 522 5.81 25.82 -1.93
N ALA A 523 6.49 26.89 -2.13
CA ALA A 523 5.96 27.99 -2.92
C ALA A 523 5.78 27.59 -4.39
N GLU A 524 6.71 26.82 -4.95
CA GLU A 524 6.58 26.30 -6.32
C GLU A 524 5.40 25.34 -6.45
N HIS A 525 5.30 24.54 -5.39
CA HIS A 525 4.16 23.60 -5.38
C HIS A 525 2.83 24.37 -5.32
N GLN A 526 2.76 25.38 -4.52
CA GLN A 526 1.54 26.20 -4.44
C GLN A 526 1.24 26.88 -5.79
N TYR A 527 2.24 27.35 -6.42
CA TYR A 527 2.08 27.94 -7.75
C TYR A 527 1.58 26.90 -8.76
N GLN A 528 2.05 25.73 -8.70
CA GLN A 528 1.60 24.66 -9.61
C GLN A 528 0.13 24.31 -9.36
N VAL A 529 -0.15 24.28 -8.12
CA VAL A 529 -1.53 23.96 -7.77
C VAL A 529 -2.45 25.07 -8.28
N GLN A 530 -2.08 26.26 -8.17
CA GLN A 530 -2.87 27.38 -8.67
C GLN A 530 -3.00 27.34 -10.20
N ARG A 531 -2.01 27.02 -10.82
CA ARG A 531 -2.05 26.86 -12.27
C ARG A 531 -3.02 25.77 -12.70
N MET A 532 -2.95 24.68 -11.97
CA MET A 532 -3.87 23.56 -12.29
C MET A 532 -5.31 23.96 -12.01
N GLN A 533 -5.48 24.73 -10.98
CA GLN A 533 -6.83 25.21 -10.66
C GLN A 533 -7.36 26.15 -11.74
N ASN A 534 -6.55 26.93 -12.24
CA ASN A 534 -6.96 27.83 -13.32
C ASN A 534 -7.24 27.08 -14.63
N LYS A 535 -6.46 26.10 -14.85
CA LYS A 535 -6.74 25.26 -16.04
C LYS A 535 -8.08 24.54 -15.91
N HIS A 536 -8.31 24.15 -14.70
CA HIS A 536 -9.59 23.45 -14.47
C HIS A 536 -10.77 24.41 -14.62
N LEU A 537 -10.53 25.61 -14.15
CA LEU A 537 -11.59 26.60 -14.29
C LEU A 537 -11.85 26.94 -15.75
N LYS A 538 -10.89 26.95 -16.51
CA LYS A 538 -11.03 27.19 -17.95
C LYS A 538 -11.79 26.05 -18.65
N ILE A 539 -11.45 24.87 -18.28
CA ILE A 539 -12.14 23.71 -18.85
C ILE A 539 -13.60 23.73 -18.44
N GLN A 540 -13.77 24.18 -17.27
CA GLN A 540 -15.14 24.28 -16.75
C GLN A 540 -15.94 25.34 -17.51
N ARG A 541 -15.36 26.39 -17.77
CA ARG A 541 -16.06 27.43 -18.52
C ARG A 541 -16.34 26.99 -19.95
N ASP A 542 -15.48 26.25 -20.59
CA ASP A 542 -15.66 25.75 -21.96
C ASP A 542 -16.75 24.69 -22.04
N THR A 543 -16.79 23.90 -21.01
CA THR A 543 -17.83 22.84 -20.99
C THR A 543 -19.20 23.45 -20.74
N GLU A 544 -19.16 24.52 -19.93
CA GLU A 544 -20.43 25.22 -19.68
C GLU A 544 -20.92 25.92 -20.95
N ALA A 545 -20.07 26.39 -21.68
CA ALA A 545 -20.42 27.01 -22.97
C ALA A 545 -20.96 25.98 -23.96
N LYS A 546 -20.42 24.77 -23.99
CA LYS A 546 -20.86 23.72 -24.91
C LYS A 546 -22.24 23.17 -24.49
N LEU A 547 -22.44 23.20 -23.23
CA LEU A 547 -23.72 22.73 -22.71
C LEU A 547 -24.84 23.74 -22.99
N GLN A 548 -24.41 24.91 -22.91
CA GLN A 548 -25.39 25.95 -23.23
C GLN A 548 -25.78 25.91 -24.70
N LYS A 549 -24.91 25.58 -25.52
CA LYS A 549 -25.18 25.43 -26.95
C LYS A 549 -26.07 24.23 -27.24
N THR A 550 -25.90 23.12 -26.54
CA THR A 550 -26.71 21.89 -26.74
C THR A 550 -28.12 22.09 -26.16
N ASP A 551 -28.16 22.89 -25.14
CA ASP A 551 -29.47 23.18 -24.53
C ASP A 551 -30.32 24.06 -25.45
N LEU A 552 -29.68 24.89 -26.12
CA LEU A 552 -30.39 25.73 -27.10
C LEU A 552 -30.84 24.91 -28.31
N GLN A 553 -30.07 23.88 -28.65
CA GLN A 553 -30.44 22.99 -29.76
C GLN A 553 -31.57 22.05 -29.40
N LEU A 554 -31.64 21.74 -28.17
CA LEU A 554 -32.70 20.85 -27.68
C LEU A 554 -34.02 21.60 -27.53
N LYS A 555 -33.89 22.78 -27.09
CA LYS A 555 -35.10 23.59 -26.98
C LYS A 555 -35.68 23.90 -28.36
N ARG A 556 -34.84 24.01 -29.38
CA ARG A 556 -35.27 24.20 -30.77
C ARG A 556 -35.95 22.93 -31.31
N GLU A 557 -35.45 21.84 -30.90
CA GLU A 557 -36.02 20.56 -31.37
C GLU A 557 -37.30 20.22 -30.63
N GLN A 558 -37.40 20.61 -29.41
CA GLN A 558 -38.62 20.39 -28.62
C GLN A 558 -39.74 21.31 -29.10
N SER A 559 -39.42 22.42 -29.60
CA SER A 559 -40.45 23.31 -30.14
C SER A 559 -40.90 22.87 -31.53
N GLU A 560 -40.13 21.90 -32.20
CA GLU A 560 -40.50 21.39 -33.54
C GLU A 560 -41.30 20.10 -33.44
N MET A 561 -41.53 19.56 -32.22
CA MET A 561 -42.20 18.27 -31.98
C MET A 561 -43.72 18.42 -32.09
N PRO A 562 -44.33 19.47 -31.74
CA PRO A 562 -45.78 19.61 -31.90
C PRO A 562 -46.18 19.85 -33.36
N GLU A 563 -45.20 20.36 -34.16
CA GLU A 563 -45.43 20.57 -35.61
C GLU A 563 -45.31 19.26 -36.39
N GLN A 564 -44.40 18.48 -35.86
CA GLN A 564 -44.26 17.14 -36.47
C GLN A 564 -45.44 16.25 -36.12
N GLN A 565 -46.06 16.43 -34.99
CA GLN A 565 -47.25 15.67 -34.57
C GLN A 565 -48.50 16.17 -35.30
N ARG A 566 -48.54 17.40 -35.60
CA ARG A 566 -49.65 17.93 -36.41
C ARG A 566 -49.56 17.48 -37.85
N HIS A 567 -48.30 17.39 -38.34
CA HIS A 567 -48.09 16.89 -39.70
C HIS A 567 -48.44 15.41 -39.82
N LEU A 568 -48.12 14.72 -38.73
CA LEU A 568 -48.49 13.29 -38.72
C LEU A 568 -50.00 13.11 -38.65
N GLN A 569 -50.67 13.91 -37.92
CA GLN A 569 -52.15 13.81 -37.84
C GLN A 569 -52.79 14.24 -39.15
N GLU A 570 -52.18 15.17 -39.86
CA GLU A 570 -52.67 15.61 -41.18
C GLU A 570 -52.45 14.53 -42.24
N VAL A 571 -51.26 13.95 -42.10
CA VAL A 571 -50.97 12.86 -43.07
C VAL A 571 -51.90 11.69 -42.81
N GLN A 572 -52.18 11.43 -41.60
CA GLN A 572 -53.12 10.35 -41.27
C GLN A 572 -54.53 10.69 -41.73
N GLY A 573 -54.93 11.96 -41.62
CA GLY A 573 -56.21 12.42 -42.16
C GLY A 573 -56.29 12.31 -43.68
N GLN A 574 -55.17 12.65 -44.35
CA GLN A 574 -55.13 12.54 -45.82
C GLN A 574 -55.14 11.10 -46.29
N LEU A 575 -54.53 10.32 -45.48
CA LEU A 575 -54.55 8.88 -45.80
C LEU A 575 -55.97 8.32 -45.64
N ALA A 576 -56.63 8.76 -44.67
CA ALA A 576 -58.02 8.29 -44.47
C ALA A 576 -58.92 8.76 -45.60
N LYS A 577 -58.70 9.97 -46.09
CA LYS A 577 -59.49 10.51 -47.20
C LYS A 577 -59.17 9.78 -48.50
N ALA A 578 -57.91 9.52 -48.64
CA ALA A 578 -57.50 8.77 -49.85
C ALA A 578 -58.08 7.35 -49.85
N LYS A 579 -58.14 6.82 -48.70
CA LYS A 579 -58.75 5.47 -48.60
C LYS A 579 -60.23 5.50 -48.95
N ASP A 580 -60.86 6.51 -48.53
CA ASP A 580 -62.29 6.66 -48.85
C ASP A 580 -62.50 6.88 -50.35
N ARG A 581 -61.63 7.67 -50.96
CA ARG A 581 -61.72 7.92 -52.42
C ARG A 581 -61.45 6.65 -53.21
N LEU A 582 -60.53 5.94 -52.68
CA LEU A 582 -60.22 4.66 -53.34
C LEU A 582 -61.40 3.70 -53.24
N GLU A 583 -61.98 3.67 -52.10
CA GLU A 583 -63.14 2.78 -51.95
C GLU A 583 -64.30 3.22 -52.86
N LYS A 584 -64.49 4.51 -52.99
CA LYS A 584 -65.53 5.05 -53.90
C LYS A 584 -65.21 4.73 -55.35
N ALA A 585 -64.00 4.86 -55.68
CA ALA A 585 -63.57 4.54 -57.06
C ALA A 585 -63.75 3.05 -57.37
N GLU A 586 -63.47 2.26 -56.38
CA GLU A 586 -63.65 0.82 -56.58
C GLU A 586 -65.11 0.45 -56.77
N ARG A 587 -65.94 1.11 -56.07
CA ARG A 587 -67.39 0.86 -56.23
C ARG A 587 -67.87 1.34 -57.59
N ALA A 588 -67.39 2.49 -57.99
CA ALA A 588 -67.75 3.02 -59.32
C ALA A 588 -67.25 2.12 -60.43
N LEU A 589 -66.07 1.67 -60.25
CA LEU A 589 -65.51 0.74 -61.25
C LEU A 589 -66.31 -0.56 -61.31
N ALA A 590 -66.67 -1.05 -60.21
CA ALA A 590 -67.51 -2.27 -60.17
C ALA A 590 -68.85 -2.03 -60.86
N GLU A 591 -69.41 -0.89 -60.71
CA GLU A 591 -70.69 -0.56 -61.36
C GLU A 591 -70.52 -0.43 -62.87
N GLU A 592 -69.44 0.20 -63.24
CA GLU A 592 -69.16 0.33 -64.67
C GLU A 592 -68.93 -1.03 -65.32
N LYS A 593 -68.19 -1.85 -64.60
CA LYS A 593 -67.99 -3.21 -65.12
C LYS A 593 -69.31 -3.96 -65.27
N ALA A 594 -70.13 -3.77 -64.35
CA ALA A 594 -71.45 -4.42 -64.40
C ALA A 594 -72.27 -3.87 -65.58
N GLU A 595 -72.18 -2.60 -65.75
CA GLU A 595 -72.90 -1.96 -66.86
C GLU A 595 -72.35 -2.40 -68.21
N THR A 596 -71.06 -2.41 -68.33
CA THR A 596 -70.45 -2.88 -69.59
C THR A 596 -70.82 -4.34 -69.87
N ARG A 597 -70.87 -5.07 -68.88
CA ARG A 597 -71.29 -6.46 -69.07
C ARG A 597 -72.73 -6.54 -69.57
N ARG A 598 -73.56 -5.70 -69.10
CA ARG A 598 -74.95 -5.66 -69.55
C ARG A 598 -75.04 -5.22 -71.02
N ARG A 599 -74.22 -4.19 -71.34
CA ARG A 599 -74.21 -3.72 -72.72
C ARG A 599 -73.68 -4.79 -73.67
N LEU A 600 -72.67 -5.48 -73.21
CA LEU A 600 -72.12 -6.55 -74.04
C LEU A 600 -73.13 -7.67 -74.23
N ASP A 601 -73.87 -7.94 -73.21
CA ASP A 601 -74.91 -8.98 -73.32
C ASP A 601 -76.02 -8.53 -74.28
N GLU A 602 -76.29 -7.24 -74.26
CA GLU A 602 -77.31 -6.71 -75.18
C GLU A 602 -76.81 -6.74 -76.63
N VAL A 603 -75.58 -6.38 -76.74
CA VAL A 603 -75.00 -6.43 -78.08
C VAL A 603 -74.93 -7.87 -78.58
N ALA A 604 -74.59 -8.77 -77.70
CA ALA A 604 -74.57 -10.20 -78.06
C ALA A 604 -75.97 -10.68 -78.45
N LYS A 605 -76.99 -10.18 -77.79
CA LYS A 605 -78.37 -10.57 -78.11
C LYS A 605 -78.80 -9.99 -79.46
N GLU A 606 -78.40 -8.75 -79.69
CA GLU A 606 -78.74 -8.11 -80.97
C GLU A 606 -77.98 -8.77 -82.13
N ALA A 607 -76.74 -9.08 -81.87
CA ALA A 607 -75.96 -9.80 -82.88
C ALA A 607 -76.56 -11.17 -83.18
N ALA A 608 -77.09 -11.82 -82.16
CA ALA A 608 -77.76 -13.11 -82.36
C ALA A 608 -79.05 -12.95 -83.17
N LYS A 609 -79.78 -11.82 -82.98
CA LYS A 609 -81.00 -11.55 -83.75
C LYS A 609 -80.66 -11.24 -85.22
N GLU A 610 -79.60 -10.48 -85.37
CA GLU A 610 -79.20 -10.15 -86.74
C GLU A 610 -78.68 -11.38 -87.48
N ASP A 611 -77.98 -12.21 -86.77
CA ASP A 611 -77.55 -13.48 -87.36
C ASP A 611 -78.74 -14.37 -87.71
N ALA A 612 -79.73 -14.33 -86.87
CA ALA A 612 -80.95 -15.10 -87.16
C ALA A 612 -81.69 -14.51 -88.37
N GLN A 613 -81.70 -13.19 -88.46
CA GLN A 613 -82.34 -12.51 -89.59
C GLN A 613 -81.54 -12.72 -90.87
N ALA A 614 -80.21 -12.65 -90.76
CA ALA A 614 -79.34 -12.95 -91.91
C ALA A 614 -79.51 -14.40 -92.37
N ALA A 615 -79.74 -15.32 -91.46
CA ALA A 615 -79.99 -16.73 -91.81
C ALA A 615 -81.34 -16.89 -92.52
N ARG A 616 -82.32 -16.07 -92.15
CA ARG A 616 -83.64 -16.08 -92.83
C ARG A 616 -83.54 -15.47 -94.23
N ARG A 617 -82.73 -14.43 -94.35
CA ARG A 617 -82.54 -13.80 -95.65
C ARG A 617 -81.75 -14.70 -96.60
N LEU A 618 -80.80 -15.43 -96.03
CA LEU A 618 -80.04 -16.42 -96.82
C LEU A 618 -80.94 -17.57 -97.27
N LYS A 619 -81.89 -17.97 -96.47
CA LYS A 619 -82.87 -18.99 -96.87
C LYS A 619 -83.82 -18.46 -97.94
N GLU A 620 -84.21 -17.21 -97.85
CA GLU A 620 -85.07 -16.58 -98.86
C GLU A 620 -84.34 -16.36 -100.18
N MET A 621 -83.03 -16.00 -100.07
CA MET A 621 -82.20 -15.86 -101.28
C MET A 621 -81.97 -17.21 -101.94
N LYS A 622 -81.83 -18.30 -101.14
CA LYS A 622 -81.68 -19.67 -101.68
C LYS A 622 -82.97 -20.14 -102.35
N ASP A 623 -84.13 -19.73 -101.81
CA ASP A 623 -85.45 -20.07 -102.40
C ASP A 623 -85.69 -19.24 -103.67
N LYS A 624 -85.14 -17.99 -103.65
CA LYS A 624 -85.25 -17.11 -104.84
C LYS A 624 -84.23 -17.50 -105.89
N ASP A 625 -83.02 -17.99 -105.51
CA ASP A 625 -81.98 -18.51 -106.40
C ASP A 625 -82.36 -19.88 -106.96
N GLU A 626 -83.19 -20.68 -106.26
CA GLU A 626 -83.75 -21.94 -106.79
C GLU A 626 -84.91 -21.66 -107.75
N GLU A 627 -85.59 -20.48 -107.54
CA GLU A 627 -86.66 -20.00 -108.44
C GLU A 627 -86.07 -19.23 -109.62
N ALA A 628 -84.86 -18.66 -109.47
CA ALA A 628 -84.09 -17.92 -110.50
C ALA A 628 -83.22 -18.89 -111.30
N ILE A 629 -82.95 -20.16 -110.87
CA ILE A 629 -82.22 -21.22 -111.59
C ILE A 629 -83.20 -22.04 -112.42
N ASN A 630 -84.57 -21.91 -112.25
CA ASN A 630 -85.57 -22.51 -113.15
C ASN A 630 -86.07 -21.50 -114.17
N VAL A 631 -85.68 -20.22 -114.07
CA VAL A 631 -86.03 -19.10 -114.96
C VAL A 631 -84.80 -18.65 -115.74
N TRP A 632 -83.50 -19.20 -115.51
CA TRP A 632 -82.20 -18.85 -116.11
C TRP A 632 -81.74 -19.93 -117.07
N LYS A 633 -82.64 -21.03 -117.52
CA LYS A 633 -82.44 -21.91 -118.70
C LYS A 633 -83.25 -21.42 -119.89
N ASP A 634 -83.80 -20.11 -119.97
CA ASP A 634 -84.45 -19.56 -121.16
C ASP A 634 -84.18 -18.05 -121.25
N LYS A 635 -82.87 -17.57 -121.17
CA LYS A 635 -82.49 -16.30 -121.81
C LYS A 635 -81.25 -15.72 -121.14
N GLY A 636 -80.00 -15.95 -121.50
CA GLY A 636 -78.76 -15.18 -121.61
C GLY A 636 -78.98 -13.66 -121.48
N PRO A 637 -77.77 -12.95 -121.02
CA PRO A 637 -77.01 -12.27 -119.96
C PRO A 637 -76.86 -10.77 -120.24
N ALA A 638 -77.12 -10.01 -119.14
CA ALA A 638 -76.63 -8.61 -119.20
C ALA A 638 -76.28 -8.11 -117.80
N LEU A 639 -74.97 -8.05 -117.42
CA LEU A 639 -73.99 -7.00 -117.09
C LEU A 639 -74.54 -6.04 -116.04
N ALA A 640 -73.81 -5.91 -114.84
CA ALA A 640 -73.07 -4.68 -114.50
C ALA A 640 -73.61 -4.09 -113.20
N GLY A 641 -72.83 -4.36 -112.06
CA GLY A 641 -72.62 -3.12 -111.30
C GLY A 641 -72.01 -3.38 -109.94
N GLN A 642 -70.63 -3.49 -109.84
CA GLN A 642 -69.38 -2.98 -109.26
C GLN A 642 -69.48 -1.49 -108.91
N VAL A 643 -69.98 -1.19 -107.65
CA VAL A 643 -69.51 0.02 -106.94
C VAL A 643 -70.04 0.00 -105.51
N ASP A 644 -69.82 -1.10 -104.81
CA ASP A 644 -70.00 -0.83 -103.36
C ASP A 644 -68.96 -1.58 -102.55
N LYS A 645 -67.75 -1.95 -103.13
CA LYS A 645 -66.76 -2.78 -102.40
C LYS A 645 -65.60 -1.91 -101.93
N GLU A 646 -65.62 -0.58 -102.30
CA GLU A 646 -64.51 0.30 -101.91
C GLU A 646 -64.90 1.16 -100.71
N ASP A 647 -66.17 1.27 -100.43
CA ASP A 647 -66.61 2.01 -99.23
C ASP A 647 -66.75 1.07 -98.03
N ARG A 648 -66.83 -0.21 -98.31
CA ARG A 648 -66.87 -1.23 -97.25
C ARG A 648 -65.47 -1.63 -96.80
N LEU A 649 -64.47 -1.47 -97.68
CA LEU A 649 -63.07 -1.80 -97.33
C LEU A 649 -62.40 -0.61 -96.65
N ASP A 650 -62.99 0.61 -96.88
CA ASP A 650 -62.46 1.81 -96.21
C ASP A 650 -63.07 1.96 -94.81
N ALA A 651 -64.21 1.40 -94.61
CA ALA A 651 -64.84 1.40 -93.29
C ALA A 651 -64.25 0.32 -92.40
N GLU A 652 -63.76 -0.73 -92.99
CA GLU A 652 -63.12 -1.81 -92.22
C GLU A 652 -61.66 -1.44 -91.88
N HIS A 653 -61.05 -0.62 -92.77
CA HIS A 653 -59.69 -0.16 -92.48
C HIS A 653 -59.69 0.93 -91.40
N ARG A 654 -60.77 1.66 -91.29
CA ARG A 654 -60.88 2.68 -90.23
C ARG A 654 -61.25 2.04 -88.89
N SER A 655 -61.95 0.96 -88.97
CA SER A 655 -62.31 0.23 -87.74
C SER A 655 -61.12 -0.55 -87.20
N LEU A 656 -60.25 -1.03 -88.06
CA LEU A 656 -59.05 -1.77 -87.62
C LEU A 656 -57.97 -0.81 -87.11
N GLN A 657 -57.97 0.39 -87.63
CA GLN A 657 -57.05 1.42 -87.15
C GLN A 657 -57.48 1.95 -85.78
N GLU A 658 -58.74 1.98 -85.59
CA GLU A 658 -59.25 2.40 -84.28
C GLU A 658 -59.04 1.32 -83.22
N LYS A 659 -59.10 0.07 -83.60
CA LYS A 659 -58.83 -1.03 -82.65
C LYS A 659 -57.34 -1.13 -82.33
N GLN A 660 -56.50 -0.74 -83.30
CA GLN A 660 -55.06 -0.73 -83.05
C GLN A 660 -54.67 0.44 -82.14
N LEU A 661 -55.39 1.51 -82.24
CA LEU A 661 -55.10 2.65 -81.36
C LEU A 661 -55.63 2.40 -79.95
N GLU A 662 -56.72 1.65 -79.92
CA GLU A 662 -57.25 1.27 -78.60
C GLU A 662 -56.34 0.26 -77.90
N THR A 663 -55.80 -0.68 -78.65
CA THR A 663 -54.86 -1.66 -78.06
C THR A 663 -53.55 -0.96 -77.67
N SER A 664 -53.20 0.06 -78.39
CA SER A 664 -52.00 0.82 -78.07
C SER A 664 -52.21 1.69 -76.83
N ARG A 665 -53.38 2.20 -76.62
CA ARG A 665 -53.67 2.99 -75.43
C ARG A 665 -53.75 2.10 -74.18
N LYS A 666 -54.31 0.89 -74.40
CA LYS A 666 -54.37 -0.07 -73.28
C LYS A 666 -52.98 -0.56 -72.90
N ALA A 667 -52.12 -0.72 -73.92
CA ALA A 667 -50.72 -1.12 -73.66
C ALA A 667 -49.95 0.00 -72.97
N GLN A 668 -50.33 1.23 -73.24
CA GLN A 668 -49.67 2.36 -72.58
C GLN A 668 -50.13 2.50 -71.12
N ILE A 669 -51.33 2.23 -70.87
CA ILE A 669 -51.84 2.29 -69.50
C ILE A 669 -51.26 1.15 -68.67
N LEU A 670 -51.10 -0.03 -69.29
CA LEU A 670 -50.52 -1.17 -68.57
C LEU A 670 -49.03 -0.96 -68.33
N HIS A 671 -48.36 -0.26 -69.33
CA HIS A 671 -46.94 0.04 -69.13
C HIS A 671 -46.76 1.08 -68.02
N GLY A 672 -47.66 2.01 -67.94
CA GLY A 672 -47.63 2.99 -66.84
C GLY A 672 -47.88 2.37 -65.47
N ALA A 673 -48.81 1.41 -65.38
CA ALA A 673 -49.10 0.71 -64.12
C ALA A 673 -47.92 -0.18 -63.69
N LEU A 674 -47.21 -0.78 -64.67
CA LEU A 674 -46.05 -1.64 -64.37
C LEU A 674 -44.87 -0.78 -63.90
N GLU A 675 -44.77 0.45 -64.40
CA GLU A 675 -43.70 1.36 -63.97
C GLU A 675 -43.94 1.83 -62.53
N LYS A 676 -45.19 2.04 -62.21
CA LYS A 676 -45.51 2.44 -60.83
C LYS A 676 -45.27 1.31 -59.84
N ASP A 677 -45.59 0.10 -60.29
CA ASP A 677 -45.33 -1.08 -59.44
C ASP A 677 -43.84 -1.33 -59.27
N GLU A 678 -43.03 -1.06 -60.33
CA GLU A 678 -41.57 -1.19 -60.24
C GLU A 678 -40.97 -0.13 -59.30
N GLU A 679 -41.61 1.02 -59.34
CA GLU A 679 -41.15 2.08 -58.44
C GLU A 679 -41.47 1.74 -56.98
N GLN A 680 -42.60 1.14 -56.73
CA GLN A 680 -42.96 0.74 -55.37
C GLN A 680 -42.07 -0.40 -54.86
N LEU A 681 -41.68 -1.27 -55.76
CA LEU A 681 -40.81 -2.40 -55.38
C LEU A 681 -39.39 -1.90 -55.09
N ARG A 682 -38.99 -0.79 -55.80
CA ARG A 682 -37.67 -0.20 -55.53
C ARG A 682 -37.66 0.52 -54.18
N LYS A 683 -38.81 1.18 -53.87
CA LYS A 683 -38.93 1.83 -52.56
C LYS A 683 -38.94 0.81 -51.43
N ALA A 684 -39.63 -0.32 -51.65
CA ALA A 684 -39.64 -1.41 -50.65
C ALA A 684 -38.25 -2.01 -50.47
N GLU A 685 -37.48 -2.09 -51.58
CA GLU A 685 -36.10 -2.61 -51.49
C GLU A 685 -35.21 -1.68 -50.66
N VAL A 686 -35.37 -0.39 -50.84
CA VAL A 686 -34.56 0.58 -50.11
C VAL A 686 -34.93 0.55 -48.62
N TYR A 687 -36.22 0.44 -48.36
CA TYR A 687 -36.68 0.36 -46.97
C TYR A 687 -36.15 -0.90 -46.28
N LEU A 688 -36.26 -2.04 -46.92
CA LEU A 688 -35.83 -3.32 -46.34
C LEU A 688 -34.31 -3.35 -46.16
N SER A 689 -33.54 -2.65 -47.05
CA SER A 689 -32.08 -2.53 -46.90
C SER A 689 -31.72 -1.70 -45.68
N LYS A 690 -32.47 -0.62 -45.46
CA LYS A 690 -32.24 0.21 -44.27
C LYS A 690 -32.55 -0.55 -42.98
N GLU A 691 -33.59 -1.37 -42.99
CA GLU A 691 -33.95 -2.19 -41.81
C GLU A 691 -32.92 -3.29 -41.57
N MET A 692 -32.36 -3.79 -42.69
CA MET A 692 -31.29 -4.80 -42.56
C MET A 692 -30.05 -4.19 -41.91
N ASP A 693 -29.70 -2.94 -42.22
CA ASP A 693 -28.58 -2.26 -41.59
C ASP A 693 -28.84 -2.02 -40.10
N ALA A 694 -30.09 -1.71 -39.75
CA ALA A 694 -30.48 -1.53 -38.35
C ALA A 694 -30.37 -2.83 -37.56
N ALA A 695 -30.82 -3.91 -38.23
CA ALA A 695 -30.70 -5.23 -37.58
C ALA A 695 -29.23 -5.61 -37.36
N ASN A 696 -28.30 -5.23 -38.27
CA ASN A 696 -26.86 -5.49 -38.11
C ASN A 696 -26.26 -4.67 -36.96
N LEU A 697 -26.73 -3.48 -36.91
CA LEU A 697 -26.26 -2.60 -35.82
C LEU A 697 -26.74 -3.11 -34.46
N ALA A 698 -28.00 -3.54 -34.39
CA ALA A 698 -28.55 -4.11 -33.15
C ALA A 698 -27.80 -5.38 -32.75
N GLU A 699 -27.41 -6.15 -33.68
CA GLU A 699 -26.62 -7.37 -33.41
C GLU A 699 -25.24 -7.01 -32.83
N SER A 700 -24.62 -5.98 -33.42
CA SER A 700 -23.31 -5.56 -32.92
C SER A 700 -23.41 -5.02 -31.49
N LYS A 701 -24.51 -4.37 -31.18
CA LYS A 701 -24.72 -3.80 -29.84
C LYS A 701 -25.01 -4.88 -28.79
N VAL A 702 -25.78 -5.89 -29.26
CA VAL A 702 -26.08 -6.99 -28.34
C VAL A 702 -24.83 -7.81 -28.06
N LYS A 703 -23.84 -7.85 -29.00
CA LYS A 703 -22.58 -8.57 -28.81
C LYS A 703 -21.65 -7.79 -27.87
N ALA A 704 -21.89 -6.51 -27.82
CA ALA A 704 -21.01 -5.65 -27.02
C ALA A 704 -21.56 -5.50 -25.59
N MET A 705 -22.85 -5.93 -25.35
CA MET A 705 -23.47 -5.77 -24.03
C MET A 705 -23.02 -6.90 -23.09
N GLN A 706 -22.52 -6.57 -21.85
CA GLN A 706 -22.12 -7.54 -20.80
C GLN A 706 -23.33 -7.99 -19.99
N LEU A 707 -24.41 -8.51 -20.60
CA LEU A 707 -25.63 -9.00 -19.93
C LEU A 707 -25.45 -10.44 -19.46
N GLU A 708 -26.07 -10.89 -18.31
CA GLU A 708 -26.22 -12.27 -17.84
C GLU A 708 -26.52 -13.24 -18.99
N THR A 709 -25.78 -14.26 -19.17
CA THR A 709 -25.65 -15.21 -20.29
C THR A 709 -27.02 -15.66 -20.78
N LYS A 710 -28.13 -15.53 -19.95
CA LYS A 710 -29.42 -16.08 -20.43
C LYS A 710 -30.25 -14.99 -21.13
N GLU A 711 -30.23 -13.77 -20.72
CA GLU A 711 -30.95 -12.65 -21.34
C GLU A 711 -30.23 -12.17 -22.60
N LYS A 712 -28.97 -12.32 -22.57
CA LYS A 712 -28.18 -12.03 -23.77
C LYS A 712 -28.44 -13.03 -24.90
N GLN A 713 -28.67 -14.23 -24.49
CA GLN A 713 -28.97 -15.28 -25.49
C GLN A 713 -30.36 -15.07 -26.10
N LYS A 714 -31.35 -14.57 -25.33
CA LYS A 714 -32.71 -14.34 -25.84
C LYS A 714 -32.75 -13.16 -26.81
N VAL A 715 -31.96 -12.18 -26.46
CA VAL A 715 -31.92 -10.99 -27.32
C VAL A 715 -31.13 -11.28 -28.60
N GLU A 716 -30.12 -12.09 -28.42
CA GLU A 716 -29.36 -12.51 -29.62
C GLU A 716 -30.20 -13.37 -30.56
N GLN A 717 -31.03 -14.22 -29.96
CA GLN A 717 -31.90 -15.06 -30.79
C GLN A 717 -32.99 -14.22 -31.47
N ALA A 718 -33.52 -13.20 -30.81
CA ALA A 718 -34.55 -12.34 -31.40
C ALA A 718 -33.99 -11.49 -32.55
N VAL A 719 -32.72 -11.01 -32.33
CA VAL A 719 -32.10 -10.17 -33.37
C VAL A 719 -31.72 -11.02 -34.57
N SER A 720 -31.36 -12.26 -34.25
CA SER A 720 -31.02 -13.18 -35.35
C SER A 720 -32.26 -13.57 -36.16
N THR A 721 -33.37 -13.80 -35.48
CA THR A 721 -34.62 -14.14 -36.16
C THR A 721 -35.11 -12.95 -37.00
N TRP A 722 -35.04 -11.78 -36.45
CA TRP A 722 -35.40 -10.55 -37.18
C TRP A 722 -34.53 -10.39 -38.44
N ARG A 723 -33.27 -10.62 -38.31
CA ARG A 723 -32.35 -10.51 -39.45
C ARG A 723 -32.66 -11.52 -40.55
N SER A 724 -32.87 -12.73 -40.12
CA SER A 724 -33.20 -13.77 -41.10
C SER A 724 -34.51 -13.44 -41.84
N ALA A 725 -35.50 -12.90 -41.16
CA ALA A 725 -36.78 -12.53 -41.80
C ALA A 725 -36.59 -11.39 -42.80
N LEU A 726 -35.69 -10.47 -42.45
CA LEU A 726 -35.43 -9.35 -43.35
C LEU A 726 -34.65 -9.79 -44.58
N GLN A 727 -33.78 -10.73 -44.35
CA GLN A 727 -33.01 -11.28 -45.49
C GLN A 727 -33.92 -12.03 -46.47
N SER A 728 -34.82 -12.75 -45.95
CA SER A 728 -35.80 -13.46 -46.81
C SER A 728 -36.70 -12.47 -47.56
N ALA A 729 -37.12 -11.42 -46.87
CA ALA A 729 -37.99 -10.41 -47.50
C ALA A 729 -37.24 -9.64 -48.58
N LEU A 730 -35.99 -9.39 -48.31
CA LEU A 730 -35.15 -8.71 -49.32
C LEU A 730 -34.92 -9.60 -50.53
N ALA A 731 -34.74 -10.88 -50.29
CA ALA A 731 -34.56 -11.84 -51.40
C ALA A 731 -35.83 -11.95 -52.24
N SER A 732 -36.97 -11.86 -51.63
CA SER A 732 -38.25 -11.95 -52.34
C SER A 732 -38.50 -10.71 -53.21
N VAL A 733 -38.13 -9.55 -52.61
CA VAL A 733 -38.35 -8.31 -53.36
C VAL A 733 -37.35 -8.22 -54.52
N ALA A 734 -36.16 -8.72 -54.24
CA ALA A 734 -35.14 -8.73 -55.30
C ALA A 734 -35.52 -9.65 -56.45
N HIS A 735 -36.21 -10.78 -56.16
CA HIS A 735 -36.68 -11.71 -57.19
C HIS A 735 -37.81 -11.10 -58.02
N ARG A 736 -38.66 -10.26 -57.41
CA ARG A 736 -39.82 -9.67 -58.09
C ARG A 736 -39.39 -8.48 -58.95
N VAL A 737 -38.26 -7.93 -58.58
CA VAL A 737 -37.74 -6.80 -59.38
C VAL A 737 -37.02 -7.34 -60.62
N ARG A 738 -36.43 -8.53 -60.51
CA ARG A 738 -35.75 -9.12 -61.68
C ARG A 738 -36.74 -9.71 -62.67
#